data_AF-A0A1B6LJF5-F1
#
_entry.id   AF-A0A1B6LJF5-F1
#
_cell.length_a   1.000
_cell.length_b   1.000
_cell.length_c   1.000
_cell.angle_alpha   90.00
_cell.angle_beta   90.00
_cell.angle_gamma   90.00
#
_symmetry.space_group_name_H-M   'P 1'
#
loop_
_entity.id
_entity.type
_entity.pdbx_description
1 polymer ?
#
loop_
_entity_poly.entity_id
_entity_poly.type
_entity_poly.pdbx_seq_one_letter_code
_entity_poly.pdbx_strand_id
1 'polypeptide(L)'
;MIVNSLIYVWVLMFITSPLFGKSVRERIYDRNLNTHCGYSSCPKVKEGFINVHLIPHTHDDVGWLKTVDQYFYGSKSRTQLAGVQYILDSVVQELKHDPNKRFIYVETAFFWKWWQRQPDHERHIVKRLVTNGQLEFIGGAWSMHDEATTHYQSIVDQFTWGFRRLNDTFGQCGVPRVGWQIDPFGHSRETGSIMARLGFDGLLLGRVDYMDKATRMIHKQMEMVWETSPNLGREADLFTGVLFNTYSAPSGFCFDILCSDEPIIDDKHSPEYNADKRAIQFLAAMANRTKVYRGSNIAVTMGDDFNFQAAHVYFSNIDLLIKAVNDRQKTHDSNVNLLYSTPSCYLKALNSEGIQWPTKQDDFFPYASDPHSFWTGYFTSRPTLKFYERLGNNFHQVCKQLYTFGNLGPEDRGNLNVMREAMGVMQHHDAVSGTEKQLVAFDYARQLSLGFDECGIITETALNKLMTKPGATADSTAPLVTTSCLLLNISQCEISEKHGTFVVTLYNPLSRRVSRYVRLPVAGDGHAYSVQDPQGNSVTVQIVPVPESVTKVPGRFSEATVELVFRAVDLPPLGFRSYYVSPSNSVEAPPTEPERVVGEHFTIGRPGSMRLTMNVRTGLPTRLHGPDLSDTPNFQQSFCYYQSAVGDNEEPKNRSSGAYIFRPNSSCIMVNAQPTIKYYKGPLVEEVHQQFSSWVSQVIRAYRGEDHMEFNWMVGPVPISDQFGKELVTRYTVYEMATNATFYTDSNGRE
;
A
#
# COMPACT_ATOMS: atom_id res chain seq x y z
N MET A 1 16.08 32.56 -71.37
CA MET A 1 15.25 32.27 -70.18
C MET A 1 15.75 30.96 -69.60
N ILE A 2 16.27 31.01 -68.37
CA ILE A 2 16.52 29.90 -67.44
C ILE A 2 17.59 28.88 -67.87
N VAL A 3 18.71 28.93 -67.14
CA VAL A 3 19.95 28.19 -67.35
C VAL A 3 20.07 27.08 -66.30
N ASN A 4 20.31 25.87 -66.82
CA ASN A 4 21.08 24.72 -66.31
C ASN A 4 20.72 24.04 -64.99
N SER A 5 20.49 22.72 -64.90
CA SER A 5 21.06 21.50 -65.53
C SER A 5 21.92 20.75 -64.50
N LEU A 6 21.60 19.48 -64.21
CA LEU A 6 22.49 18.29 -64.36
C LEU A 6 21.98 17.06 -63.60
N ILE A 7 21.34 16.17 -64.37
CA ILE A 7 21.59 14.72 -64.57
C ILE A 7 22.67 14.08 -63.67
N TYR A 8 22.36 12.98 -62.96
CA TYR A 8 22.74 11.60 -63.34
C TYR A 8 22.18 10.54 -62.36
N VAL A 9 21.75 9.43 -62.97
CA VAL A 9 21.09 8.27 -62.38
C VAL A 9 22.12 7.13 -62.29
N TRP A 10 22.10 6.34 -61.19
CA TRP A 10 21.91 4.87 -61.16
C TRP A 10 22.65 4.09 -60.05
N VAL A 11 21.96 3.02 -59.66
CA VAL A 11 22.39 1.71 -59.08
C VAL A 11 22.31 1.52 -57.56
N LEU A 12 21.30 0.71 -57.20
CA LEU A 12 21.19 -0.11 -55.98
C LEU A 12 22.01 -1.41 -56.13
N MET A 13 22.72 -1.81 -55.07
CA MET A 13 22.81 -3.22 -54.63
C MET A 13 23.14 -3.32 -53.14
N PHE A 14 22.46 -4.25 -52.46
CA PHE A 14 22.40 -4.50 -51.01
C PHE A 14 23.60 -5.28 -50.45
N ILE A 15 24.02 -4.98 -49.20
CA ILE A 15 24.44 -5.96 -48.16
C ILE A 15 24.01 -5.43 -46.76
N THR A 16 23.69 -6.37 -45.87
CA THR A 16 22.90 -6.38 -44.62
C THR A 16 23.46 -5.74 -43.34
N SER A 17 22.53 -5.29 -42.46
CA SER A 17 22.48 -5.41 -40.96
C SER A 17 22.38 -4.07 -40.18
N PRO A 18 21.56 -3.98 -39.09
CA PRO A 18 20.99 -2.74 -38.59
C PRO A 18 21.72 -2.19 -37.35
N LEU A 19 21.82 -0.87 -37.23
CA LEU A 19 22.10 -0.20 -35.96
C LEU A 19 21.16 0.99 -35.75
N PHE A 20 20.30 0.84 -34.74
CA PHE A 20 19.49 1.88 -34.11
C PHE A 20 20.39 3.03 -33.62
N GLY A 21 20.24 4.22 -34.21
CA GLY A 21 20.78 5.45 -33.68
C GLY A 21 19.87 6.01 -32.58
N LYS A 22 20.15 5.66 -31.31
CA LYS A 22 19.65 6.42 -30.15
C LYS A 22 20.36 7.77 -30.11
N SER A 23 19.58 8.84 -29.97
CA SER A 23 20.01 10.20 -29.69
C SER A 23 21.04 10.26 -28.55
N VAL A 24 22.28 10.60 -28.89
CA VAL A 24 23.41 10.87 -27.99
C VAL A 24 23.54 12.38 -27.80
N ARG A 25 22.58 13.03 -27.13
CA ARG A 25 22.71 14.47 -26.83
C ARG A 25 22.44 14.93 -25.40
N GLU A 26 22.36 14.02 -24.45
CA GLU A 26 22.36 14.35 -23.00
C GLU A 26 23.44 13.62 -22.19
N ARG A 27 24.36 12.90 -22.84
CA ARG A 27 25.36 12.05 -22.17
C ARG A 27 26.73 12.69 -21.95
N ILE A 28 26.84 14.02 -22.03
CA ILE A 28 28.14 14.74 -21.96
C ILE A 28 28.35 15.53 -20.66
N TYR A 29 27.34 15.69 -19.80
CA TYR A 29 27.53 16.36 -18.49
C TYR A 29 27.86 15.44 -17.31
N ASP A 30 27.94 14.11 -17.51
CA ASP A 30 28.04 13.14 -16.41
C ASP A 30 29.36 12.35 -16.37
N ARG A 31 30.42 12.84 -17.03
CA ARG A 31 31.73 12.15 -17.11
C ARG A 31 32.86 12.74 -16.27
N ASN A 32 32.61 13.78 -15.46
CA ASN A 32 33.65 14.47 -14.68
C ASN A 32 33.40 14.54 -13.16
N LEU A 33 32.43 13.80 -12.62
CA LEU A 33 32.35 13.57 -11.18
C LEU A 33 32.90 12.16 -10.91
N ASN A 34 34.03 12.07 -10.20
CA ASN A 34 34.45 10.82 -9.56
C ASN A 34 33.34 10.45 -8.56
N THR A 35 32.38 9.62 -8.98
CA THR A 35 31.24 9.24 -8.15
C THR A 35 31.73 8.27 -7.07
N HIS A 36 31.66 8.69 -5.81
CA HIS A 36 32.17 7.93 -4.67
C HIS A 36 31.07 7.23 -3.85
N CYS A 37 29.78 7.35 -4.22
CA CYS A 37 28.62 6.82 -3.48
C CYS A 37 28.50 5.29 -3.42
N GLY A 38 27.51 4.78 -2.67
CA GLY A 38 27.26 3.35 -2.52
C GLY A 38 28.41 2.62 -1.80
N TYR A 39 28.78 1.43 -2.28
CA TYR A 39 29.82 0.64 -1.64
C TYR A 39 31.22 1.27 -1.66
N SER A 40 31.51 2.18 -2.58
CA SER A 40 32.80 2.90 -2.60
C SER A 40 32.91 3.97 -1.52
N SER A 41 31.79 4.49 -0.98
CA SER A 41 31.78 5.51 0.09
C SER A 41 31.84 4.92 1.49
N CYS A 42 31.83 3.59 1.60
CA CYS A 42 31.76 2.92 2.89
C CYS A 42 33.03 3.14 3.72
N PRO A 43 32.89 3.56 4.99
CA PRO A 43 34.01 3.65 5.90
C PRO A 43 34.69 2.29 6.08
N LYS A 44 36.00 2.31 6.31
CA LYS A 44 36.78 1.09 6.50
C LYS A 44 36.47 0.49 7.86
N VAL A 45 36.14 -0.80 7.87
CA VAL A 45 36.10 -1.60 9.10
C VAL A 45 37.51 -1.90 9.60
N LYS A 46 37.64 -2.20 10.89
CA LYS A 46 38.90 -2.57 11.54
C LYS A 46 38.97 -4.09 11.70
N GLU A 47 39.96 -4.71 11.06
CA GLU A 47 40.17 -6.16 11.10
C GLU A 47 40.48 -6.66 12.52
N GLY A 48 39.90 -7.79 12.92
CA GLY A 48 40.06 -8.38 14.25
C GLY A 48 39.27 -7.69 15.37
N PHE A 49 38.47 -6.66 15.04
CA PHE A 49 37.62 -5.93 15.98
C PHE A 49 36.15 -6.24 15.75
N ILE A 50 35.33 -6.04 16.77
CA ILE A 50 33.88 -5.95 16.61
C ILE A 50 33.57 -4.57 16.05
N ASN A 51 33.08 -4.49 14.82
CA ASN A 51 32.78 -3.24 14.14
C ASN A 51 31.30 -2.89 14.37
N VAL A 52 31.07 -1.79 15.07
CA VAL A 52 29.74 -1.27 15.38
C VAL A 52 29.41 -0.17 14.37
N HIS A 53 28.47 -0.47 13.48
CA HIS A 53 27.94 0.41 12.47
C HIS A 53 26.85 1.28 13.08
N LEU A 54 27.19 2.50 13.49
CA LEU A 54 26.22 3.49 13.95
C LEU A 54 25.49 4.04 12.72
N ILE A 55 24.17 3.88 12.66
CA ILE A 55 23.32 4.28 11.54
C ILE A 55 22.39 5.40 12.01
N PRO A 56 22.77 6.67 11.82
CA PRO A 56 21.89 7.81 12.06
C PRO A 56 20.69 7.79 11.11
N HIS A 57 19.48 7.87 11.68
CA HIS A 57 18.24 7.93 10.91
C HIS A 57 17.16 8.71 11.67
N THR A 58 16.11 9.08 10.94
CA THR A 58 14.82 9.51 11.49
C THR A 58 13.73 8.59 10.94
N HIS A 59 12.71 8.31 11.74
CA HIS A 59 11.50 7.66 11.24
C HIS A 59 10.41 8.74 11.09
N ASP A 60 10.04 9.04 9.85
CA ASP A 60 9.12 10.14 9.53
C ASP A 60 7.80 9.58 8.97
N ASP A 61 6.82 9.32 9.83
CA ASP A 61 5.50 8.82 9.39
C ASP A 61 4.82 9.74 8.39
N VAL A 62 4.36 9.17 7.27
CA VAL A 62 3.63 9.90 6.22
C VAL A 62 2.15 10.04 6.63
N GLY A 63 1.96 10.64 7.81
CA GLY A 63 0.71 10.79 8.53
C GLY A 63 0.48 9.64 9.52
N TRP A 64 0.06 9.96 10.75
CA TRP A 64 -0.25 8.97 11.80
C TRP A 64 -1.04 9.63 12.93
N LEU A 65 -0.35 10.36 13.82
CA LEU A 65 -0.99 11.22 14.83
C LEU A 65 -1.36 12.59 14.26
N LYS A 66 -0.54 13.07 13.31
CA LYS A 66 -0.75 14.31 12.56
C LYS A 66 -0.85 13.99 11.08
N THR A 67 -1.39 14.92 10.28
CA THR A 67 -1.40 14.76 8.81
C THR A 67 0.00 14.91 8.23
N VAL A 68 0.20 14.48 6.98
CA VAL A 68 1.48 14.64 6.25
C VAL A 68 1.99 16.07 6.34
N ASP A 69 1.14 17.05 6.00
CA ASP A 69 1.54 18.47 6.03
C ASP A 69 1.79 18.99 7.45
N GLN A 70 1.06 18.50 8.44
CA GLN A 70 1.28 18.90 9.82
C GLN A 70 2.63 18.39 10.35
N TYR A 71 3.03 17.16 10.00
CA TYR A 71 4.38 16.64 10.27
C TYR A 71 5.45 17.39 9.51
N PHE A 72 5.23 17.69 8.23
CA PHE A 72 6.21 18.41 7.42
C PHE A 72 6.53 19.79 8.01
N TYR A 73 5.50 20.59 8.27
CA TYR A 73 5.65 21.98 8.73
C TYR A 73 5.89 22.12 10.24
N GLY A 74 5.79 21.04 11.02
CA GLY A 74 5.98 21.12 12.48
C GLY A 74 4.78 21.65 13.26
N SER A 75 3.60 21.76 12.62
CA SER A 75 2.41 22.29 13.28
C SER A 75 1.76 21.26 14.23
N LYS A 76 0.82 21.71 15.06
CA LYS A 76 0.11 20.89 16.06
C LYS A 76 1.06 20.16 17.02
N SER A 77 2.11 20.84 17.47
CA SER A 77 3.16 20.28 18.33
C SER A 77 2.66 19.75 19.68
N ARG A 78 1.48 20.19 20.14
CA ARG A 78 0.79 19.61 21.32
C ARG A 78 0.34 18.16 21.11
N THR A 79 0.11 17.74 19.86
CA THR A 79 -0.21 16.35 19.53
C THR A 79 1.07 15.51 19.53
N GLN A 80 2.10 15.98 18.84
CA GLN A 80 3.45 15.40 18.82
C GLN A 80 4.43 16.47 18.32
N LEU A 81 5.53 16.67 19.05
CA LEU A 81 6.59 17.62 18.68
C LEU A 81 7.46 17.00 17.58
N ALA A 82 7.10 17.27 16.32
CA ALA A 82 7.71 16.66 15.14
C ALA A 82 7.60 17.61 13.95
N GLY A 83 8.71 17.91 13.28
CA GLY A 83 8.79 18.84 12.15
C GLY A 83 9.84 18.42 11.12
N VAL A 84 9.42 17.71 10.06
CA VAL A 84 10.34 17.06 9.10
C VAL A 84 11.23 18.06 8.35
N GLN A 85 10.72 19.25 8.02
CA GLN A 85 11.55 20.27 7.37
C GLN A 85 12.77 20.66 8.21
N TYR A 86 12.62 20.73 9.54
CA TYR A 86 13.71 21.09 10.46
C TYR A 86 14.73 19.95 10.60
N ILE A 87 14.26 18.70 10.52
CA ILE A 87 15.13 17.53 10.49
C ILE A 87 16.04 17.60 9.27
N LEU A 88 15.46 17.71 8.07
CA LEU A 88 16.22 17.78 6.82
C LEU A 88 17.16 18.99 6.78
N ASP A 89 16.68 20.18 7.19
CA ASP A 89 17.51 21.39 7.24
C ASP A 89 18.74 21.19 8.14
N SER A 90 18.54 20.70 9.37
CA SER A 90 19.64 20.56 10.33
C SER A 90 20.60 19.41 9.99
N VAL A 91 20.10 18.28 9.48
CA VAL A 91 20.93 17.15 9.02
C VAL A 91 21.83 17.59 7.87
N VAL A 92 21.28 18.29 6.86
CA VAL A 92 22.08 18.74 5.71
C VAL A 92 23.17 19.70 6.15
N GLN A 93 22.91 20.57 7.13
CA GLN A 93 23.96 21.41 7.71
C GLN A 93 25.06 20.56 8.35
N GLU A 94 24.75 19.61 9.22
CA GLU A 94 25.78 18.79 9.90
C GLU A 94 26.61 17.96 8.92
N LEU A 95 25.96 17.33 7.93
CA LEU A 95 26.66 16.58 6.89
C LEU A 95 27.59 17.48 6.04
N LYS A 96 27.21 18.73 5.79
CA LYS A 96 28.06 19.66 5.05
C LYS A 96 29.37 20.00 5.78
N HIS A 97 29.36 20.00 7.11
CA HIS A 97 30.52 20.40 7.92
C HIS A 97 31.54 19.28 8.15
N ASP A 98 31.11 18.00 8.10
CA ASP A 98 31.99 16.87 8.38
C ASP A 98 31.80 15.73 7.36
N PRO A 99 32.83 15.41 6.54
CA PRO A 99 32.76 14.37 5.52
C PRO A 99 32.65 12.94 6.08
N ASN A 100 32.87 12.73 7.38
CA ASN A 100 32.76 11.42 8.02
C ASN A 100 31.33 11.09 8.46
N LYS A 101 30.50 12.11 8.72
CA LYS A 101 29.11 11.90 9.14
C LYS A 101 28.32 11.19 8.04
N ARG A 102 27.39 10.35 8.47
CA ARG A 102 26.48 9.58 7.61
C ARG A 102 25.07 9.75 8.13
N PHE A 103 24.10 9.77 7.22
CA PHE A 103 22.68 9.78 7.56
C PHE A 103 21.91 9.03 6.49
N ILE A 104 20.89 8.26 6.90
CA ILE A 104 19.97 7.63 5.97
C ILE A 104 18.61 8.32 5.98
N TYR A 105 17.97 8.38 4.81
CA TYR A 105 16.62 8.92 4.66
C TYR A 105 15.74 7.97 3.85
N VAL A 106 14.47 7.83 4.24
CA VAL A 106 13.59 6.75 3.72
C VAL A 106 12.40 7.31 2.93
N GLU A 107 11.58 8.17 3.53
CA GLU A 107 10.30 8.59 2.96
C GLU A 107 10.46 9.64 1.85
N THR A 108 10.49 9.20 0.60
CA THR A 108 10.65 10.10 -0.55
C THR A 108 9.55 11.18 -0.62
N ALA A 109 8.35 10.92 -0.09
CA ALA A 109 7.27 11.90 0.00
C ALA A 109 7.71 13.20 0.70
N PHE A 110 8.32 13.09 1.89
CA PHE A 110 8.79 14.24 2.63
C PHE A 110 10.03 14.86 2.02
N PHE A 111 11.00 14.02 1.61
CA PHE A 111 12.21 14.52 0.96
C PHE A 111 11.87 15.33 -0.29
N TRP A 112 10.94 14.84 -1.13
CA TRP A 112 10.53 15.52 -2.35
C TRP A 112 9.81 16.83 -2.04
N LYS A 113 8.92 16.84 -1.05
CA LYS A 113 8.25 18.06 -0.58
C LYS A 113 9.29 19.10 -0.11
N TRP A 114 10.30 18.68 0.64
CA TRP A 114 11.41 19.55 1.06
C TRP A 114 12.25 20.03 -0.14
N TRP A 115 12.70 19.11 -0.99
CA TRP A 115 13.56 19.35 -2.15
C TRP A 115 13.01 20.41 -3.12
N GLN A 116 11.70 20.37 -3.39
CA GLN A 116 11.03 21.32 -4.27
C GLN A 116 11.05 22.75 -3.73
N ARG A 117 11.23 22.95 -2.42
CA ARG A 117 11.29 24.26 -1.76
C ARG A 117 12.71 24.80 -1.63
N GLN A 118 13.72 23.96 -1.87
CA GLN A 118 15.11 24.37 -1.69
C GLN A 118 15.63 25.26 -2.83
N PRO A 119 16.44 26.28 -2.50
CA PRO A 119 17.15 27.06 -3.51
C PRO A 119 18.23 26.22 -4.19
N ASP A 120 18.68 26.65 -5.38
CA ASP A 120 19.62 25.86 -6.18
C ASP A 120 20.94 25.58 -5.44
N HIS A 121 21.47 26.51 -4.65
CA HIS A 121 22.72 26.28 -3.91
C HIS A 121 22.59 25.11 -2.92
N GLU A 122 21.46 25.00 -2.24
CA GLU A 122 21.20 23.93 -1.27
C GLU A 122 21.00 22.59 -1.99
N ARG A 123 20.27 22.62 -3.12
CA ARG A 123 20.14 21.45 -4.01
C ARG A 123 21.49 20.91 -4.49
N HIS A 124 22.45 21.79 -4.81
CA HIS A 124 23.80 21.39 -5.20
C HIS A 124 24.59 20.78 -4.02
N ILE A 125 24.43 21.31 -2.81
CA ILE A 125 25.03 20.75 -1.59
C ILE A 125 24.51 19.32 -1.37
N VAL A 126 23.20 19.12 -1.39
CA VAL A 126 22.58 17.81 -1.18
C VAL A 126 23.00 16.82 -2.26
N LYS A 127 23.02 17.22 -3.53
CA LYS A 127 23.56 16.37 -4.62
C LYS A 127 24.97 15.89 -4.30
N ARG A 128 25.84 16.77 -3.80
CA ARG A 128 27.21 16.40 -3.38
C ARG A 128 27.23 15.47 -2.18
N LEU A 129 26.36 15.69 -1.18
CA LEU A 129 26.27 14.79 -0.02
C LEU A 129 25.85 13.38 -0.44
N VAL A 130 24.92 13.26 -1.39
CA VAL A 130 24.49 11.98 -1.96
C VAL A 130 25.60 11.34 -2.80
N THR A 131 26.28 12.09 -3.67
CA THR A 131 27.38 11.53 -4.48
C THR A 131 28.62 11.14 -3.67
N ASN A 132 28.79 11.72 -2.49
CA ASN A 132 29.83 11.35 -1.51
C ASN A 132 29.40 10.22 -0.56
N GLY A 133 28.13 9.79 -0.61
CA GLY A 133 27.57 8.78 0.29
C GLY A 133 27.43 9.24 1.74
N GLN A 134 27.41 10.55 2.00
CA GLN A 134 27.12 11.12 3.33
C GLN A 134 25.63 11.08 3.66
N LEU A 135 24.79 11.35 2.66
CA LEU A 135 23.36 11.14 2.72
C LEU A 135 23.02 9.96 1.80
N GLU A 136 22.39 8.92 2.34
CA GLU A 136 21.99 7.75 1.56
C GLU A 136 20.48 7.55 1.63
N PHE A 137 19.84 7.40 0.46
CA PHE A 137 18.44 6.99 0.40
C PHE A 137 18.35 5.47 0.55
N ILE A 138 17.57 5.01 1.53
CA ILE A 138 17.33 3.59 1.81
C ILE A 138 15.82 3.33 1.67
N GLY A 139 15.41 2.18 1.14
CA GLY A 139 14.02 1.91 0.80
C GLY A 139 13.57 2.69 -0.43
N GLY A 140 13.52 4.03 -0.37
CA GLY A 140 13.28 4.96 -1.49
C GLY A 140 11.93 4.84 -2.21
N ALA A 141 10.98 4.13 -1.62
CA ALA A 141 9.58 4.25 -1.99
C ALA A 141 9.02 5.64 -1.62
N TRP A 142 7.78 5.93 -2.03
CA TRP A 142 7.12 7.18 -1.63
C TRP A 142 6.91 7.22 -0.11
N SER A 143 6.48 6.11 0.49
CA SER A 143 6.38 5.90 1.94
C SER A 143 6.91 4.50 2.33
N MET A 144 7.28 4.31 3.59
CA MET A 144 7.44 2.98 4.16
C MET A 144 6.05 2.35 4.33
N HIS A 145 5.77 1.27 3.61
CA HIS A 145 4.42 0.75 3.44
C HIS A 145 4.03 -0.34 4.41
N ASP A 146 2.73 -0.46 4.70
CA ASP A 146 2.20 -1.66 5.31
C ASP A 146 2.46 -2.87 4.40
N GLU A 147 2.69 -4.03 4.99
CA GLU A 147 2.94 -5.27 4.28
C GLU A 147 1.77 -6.25 4.36
N ALA A 148 0.73 -6.01 5.18
CA ALA A 148 -0.43 -6.91 5.25
C ALA A 148 -1.58 -6.47 4.34
N THR A 149 -1.92 -5.18 4.33
CA THR A 149 -3.16 -4.66 3.74
C THR A 149 -2.92 -3.90 2.42
N THR A 150 -1.72 -4.03 1.86
CA THR A 150 -1.32 -3.46 0.57
C THR A 150 -1.42 -4.47 -0.57
N HIS A 151 -1.65 -3.97 -1.78
CA HIS A 151 -1.61 -4.78 -3.01
C HIS A 151 -0.28 -4.63 -3.73
N TYR A 152 0.24 -5.71 -4.31
CA TYR A 152 1.52 -5.70 -5.02
C TYR A 152 1.62 -4.60 -6.09
N GLN A 153 0.52 -4.28 -6.79
CA GLN A 153 0.51 -3.21 -7.80
C GLN A 153 0.75 -1.83 -7.18
N SER A 154 0.11 -1.55 -6.03
CA SER A 154 0.27 -0.28 -5.34
C SER A 154 1.67 -0.16 -4.74
N ILE A 155 2.23 -1.27 -4.21
CA ILE A 155 3.62 -1.35 -3.76
C ILE A 155 4.57 -0.98 -4.90
N VAL A 156 4.49 -1.68 -6.04
CA VAL A 156 5.34 -1.43 -7.21
C VAL A 156 5.19 0.00 -7.73
N ASP A 157 3.96 0.53 -7.78
CA ASP A 157 3.70 1.89 -8.27
C ASP A 157 4.37 2.96 -7.41
N GLN A 158 4.31 2.84 -6.09
CA GLN A 158 4.92 3.84 -5.22
C GLN A 158 6.46 3.75 -5.19
N PHE A 159 7.03 2.54 -5.31
CA PHE A 159 8.48 2.36 -5.47
C PHE A 159 8.93 2.98 -6.79
N THR A 160 8.21 2.70 -7.87
CA THR A 160 8.48 3.29 -9.19
C THR A 160 8.47 4.81 -9.11
N TRP A 161 7.52 5.40 -8.38
CA TRP A 161 7.43 6.84 -8.26
C TRP A 161 8.57 7.44 -7.43
N GLY A 162 8.86 6.88 -6.25
CA GLY A 162 9.98 7.30 -5.41
C GLY A 162 11.32 7.17 -6.15
N PHE A 163 11.60 5.99 -6.73
CA PHE A 163 12.83 5.73 -7.48
C PHE A 163 12.99 6.68 -8.65
N ARG A 164 11.90 7.00 -9.37
CA ARG A 164 11.98 7.94 -10.46
C ARG A 164 12.38 9.34 -9.98
N ARG A 165 11.83 9.82 -8.86
CA ARG A 165 12.23 11.12 -8.30
C ARG A 165 13.69 11.12 -7.85
N LEU A 166 14.15 10.05 -7.21
CA LEU A 166 15.53 9.94 -6.75
C LEU A 166 16.50 9.82 -7.92
N ASN A 167 16.23 8.95 -8.88
CA ASN A 167 17.11 8.72 -10.04
C ASN A 167 17.15 9.93 -10.99
N ASP A 168 16.01 10.55 -11.30
CA ASP A 168 15.96 11.75 -12.16
C ASP A 168 16.71 12.93 -11.49
N THR A 169 16.87 12.93 -10.16
CA THR A 169 17.50 14.02 -9.39
C THR A 169 18.97 13.78 -9.07
N PHE A 170 19.34 12.55 -8.70
CA PHE A 170 20.66 12.19 -8.17
C PHE A 170 21.39 11.12 -8.99
N GLY A 171 20.79 10.66 -10.10
CA GLY A 171 21.34 9.61 -10.94
C GLY A 171 21.55 8.29 -10.17
N GLN A 172 22.60 7.56 -10.53
CA GLN A 172 22.91 6.25 -9.93
C GLN A 172 23.11 6.30 -8.41
N CYS A 173 23.60 7.42 -7.86
CA CYS A 173 23.79 7.59 -6.41
C CYS A 173 22.47 7.77 -5.64
N GLY A 174 21.37 8.11 -6.33
CA GLY A 174 20.04 8.17 -5.71
C GLY A 174 19.30 6.84 -5.66
N VAL A 175 19.79 5.81 -6.34
CA VAL A 175 19.12 4.51 -6.41
C VAL A 175 19.42 3.72 -5.13
N PRO A 176 18.41 3.41 -4.29
CA PRO A 176 18.61 2.66 -3.06
C PRO A 176 19.08 1.22 -3.33
N ARG A 177 19.85 0.66 -2.40
CA ARG A 177 20.35 -0.72 -2.47
C ARG A 177 19.80 -1.63 -1.37
N VAL A 178 19.20 -1.05 -0.34
CA VAL A 178 18.77 -1.79 0.85
C VAL A 178 17.35 -1.41 1.18
N GLY A 179 16.54 -2.40 1.51
CA GLY A 179 15.20 -2.21 2.07
C GLY A 179 15.27 -1.89 3.55
N TRP A 180 14.36 -1.03 4.02
CA TRP A 180 14.28 -0.60 5.41
C TRP A 180 12.82 -0.60 5.83
N GLN A 181 12.38 -1.71 6.43
CA GLN A 181 11.01 -1.94 6.89
C GLN A 181 11.04 -2.09 8.41
N ILE A 182 11.33 -0.98 9.09
CA ILE A 182 11.50 -0.99 10.54
C ILE A 182 10.19 -0.96 11.30
N ASP A 183 9.13 -0.39 10.70
CA ASP A 183 7.87 -0.16 11.39
C ASP A 183 6.60 -0.88 10.86
N PRO A 184 6.56 -1.55 9.69
CA PRO A 184 5.40 -2.39 9.35
C PRO A 184 5.16 -3.48 10.39
N PHE A 185 3.88 -3.79 10.65
CA PHE A 185 3.46 -4.62 11.78
C PHE A 185 3.48 -6.13 11.43
N GLY A 186 4.68 -6.62 11.11
CA GLY A 186 4.90 -7.91 10.45
C GLY A 186 5.30 -7.71 8.99
N HIS A 187 5.88 -8.75 8.38
CA HIS A 187 6.53 -8.62 7.08
C HIS A 187 6.08 -9.73 6.12
N SER A 188 5.72 -9.33 4.91
CA SER A 188 5.21 -10.21 3.86
C SER A 188 6.35 -10.75 3.01
N ARG A 189 6.22 -11.99 2.60
CA ARG A 189 7.15 -12.60 1.66
C ARG A 189 7.07 -11.95 0.28
N GLU A 190 5.90 -11.54 -0.21
CA GLU A 190 5.80 -10.86 -1.51
C GLU A 190 6.54 -9.51 -1.51
N THR A 191 6.51 -8.71 -0.43
CA THR A 191 7.34 -7.50 -0.34
C THR A 191 8.83 -7.84 -0.41
N GLY A 192 9.27 -8.89 0.28
CA GLY A 192 10.64 -9.41 0.15
C GLY A 192 11.01 -9.77 -1.31
N SER A 193 10.10 -10.45 -2.01
CA SER A 193 10.27 -10.84 -3.41
C SER A 193 10.31 -9.64 -4.36
N ILE A 194 9.46 -8.65 -4.14
CA ILE A 194 9.47 -7.39 -4.89
C ILE A 194 10.81 -6.68 -4.66
N MET A 195 11.28 -6.56 -3.42
CA MET A 195 12.54 -5.90 -3.11
C MET A 195 13.76 -6.58 -3.74
N ALA A 196 13.81 -7.92 -3.74
CA ALA A 196 14.84 -8.66 -4.45
C ALA A 196 14.86 -8.30 -5.95
N ARG A 197 13.69 -8.28 -6.60
CA ARG A 197 13.56 -7.93 -8.03
C ARG A 197 13.75 -6.44 -8.33
N LEU A 198 13.60 -5.56 -7.34
CA LEU A 198 14.00 -4.15 -7.45
C LEU A 198 15.53 -3.99 -7.43
N GLY A 199 16.28 -5.06 -7.16
CA GLY A 199 17.74 -5.07 -7.14
C GLY A 199 18.33 -4.71 -5.79
N PHE A 200 17.59 -4.90 -4.69
CA PHE A 200 18.15 -4.71 -3.36
C PHE A 200 19.12 -5.84 -3.00
N ASP A 201 20.20 -5.45 -2.35
CA ASP A 201 21.24 -6.34 -1.85
C ASP A 201 20.85 -6.94 -0.48
N GLY A 202 19.92 -6.30 0.23
CA GLY A 202 19.31 -6.85 1.45
C GLY A 202 18.18 -5.99 2.03
N LEU A 203 17.61 -6.45 3.14
CA LEU A 203 16.47 -5.87 3.84
C LEU A 203 16.68 -5.90 5.36
N LEU A 204 16.35 -4.81 6.04
CA LEU A 204 16.36 -4.75 7.51
C LEU A 204 14.94 -4.57 8.07
N LEU A 205 14.62 -5.38 9.08
CA LEU A 205 13.29 -5.52 9.68
C LEU A 205 13.30 -5.11 11.15
N GLY A 206 12.26 -4.45 11.62
CA GLY A 206 12.11 -4.08 13.05
C GLY A 206 11.16 -4.97 13.85
N ARG A 207 9.98 -5.27 13.30
CA ARG A 207 8.84 -5.89 14.01
C ARG A 207 8.63 -7.35 13.60
N VAL A 208 9.21 -8.25 14.38
CA VAL A 208 9.00 -9.71 14.30
C VAL A 208 8.33 -10.18 15.58
N ASP A 209 7.47 -11.21 15.50
CA ASP A 209 6.81 -11.82 16.65
C ASP A 209 7.78 -12.02 17.82
N TYR A 210 7.35 -11.69 19.04
CA TYR A 210 8.23 -11.68 20.21
C TYR A 210 8.83 -13.06 20.53
N MET A 211 8.10 -14.16 20.26
CA MET A 211 8.60 -15.52 20.47
C MET A 211 9.56 -15.93 19.35
N ASP A 212 9.26 -15.60 18.09
CA ASP A 212 10.18 -15.81 16.97
C ASP A 212 11.49 -15.03 17.20
N LYS A 213 11.41 -13.73 17.55
CA LYS A 213 12.57 -12.88 17.85
C LYS A 213 13.41 -13.46 19.00
N ALA A 214 12.79 -13.91 20.09
CA ALA A 214 13.51 -14.55 21.20
C ALA A 214 14.24 -15.84 20.75
N THR A 215 13.57 -16.67 19.94
CA THR A 215 14.13 -17.91 19.39
C THR A 215 15.32 -17.61 18.47
N ARG A 216 15.20 -16.62 17.58
CA ARG A 216 16.28 -16.16 16.70
C ARG A 216 17.48 -15.64 17.48
N MET A 217 17.26 -14.91 18.57
CA MET A 217 18.33 -14.42 19.42
C MET A 217 19.11 -15.56 20.08
N ILE A 218 18.41 -16.60 20.56
CA ILE A 218 19.04 -17.80 21.16
C ILE A 218 19.88 -18.55 20.13
N HIS A 219 19.38 -18.71 18.91
CA HIS A 219 20.01 -19.53 17.87
C HIS A 219 20.91 -18.75 16.89
N LYS A 220 21.11 -17.45 17.11
CA LYS A 220 21.84 -16.56 16.19
C LYS A 220 21.30 -16.62 14.75
N GLN A 221 19.99 -16.46 14.62
CA GLN A 221 19.22 -16.47 13.36
C GLN A 221 18.51 -15.12 13.11
N MET A 222 19.05 -14.05 13.69
CA MET A 222 18.60 -12.68 13.42
C MET A 222 18.99 -12.21 12.02
N GLU A 223 19.94 -12.89 11.37
CA GLU A 223 20.40 -12.63 10.00
C GLU A 223 20.22 -13.92 9.19
N MET A 224 19.62 -13.81 8.01
CA MET A 224 19.27 -14.96 7.15
C MET A 224 19.28 -14.59 5.67
N VAL A 225 19.30 -15.60 4.81
CA VAL A 225 18.82 -15.46 3.43
C VAL A 225 17.33 -15.83 3.42
N TRP A 226 16.48 -14.87 3.07
CA TRP A 226 15.04 -15.10 2.96
C TRP A 226 14.73 -15.54 1.53
N GLU A 227 14.25 -16.77 1.39
CA GLU A 227 13.82 -17.37 0.12
C GLU A 227 12.37 -16.95 -0.13
N THR A 228 12.18 -15.80 -0.77
CA THR A 228 10.89 -15.11 -0.77
C THR A 228 9.92 -15.52 -1.88
N SER A 229 10.27 -16.49 -2.74
CA SER A 229 9.29 -17.06 -3.65
C SER A 229 9.74 -18.43 -4.12
N PRO A 230 8.94 -19.50 -3.88
CA PRO A 230 9.24 -20.81 -4.43
C PRO A 230 9.20 -20.82 -5.96
N ASN A 231 8.45 -19.91 -6.59
CA ASN A 231 8.32 -19.87 -8.05
C ASN A 231 9.50 -19.17 -8.73
N LEU A 232 10.10 -18.16 -8.09
CA LEU A 232 11.25 -17.42 -8.64
C LEU A 232 12.60 -18.01 -8.18
N GLY A 233 12.60 -18.82 -7.12
CA GLY A 233 13.82 -19.38 -6.55
C GLY A 233 14.84 -18.29 -6.20
N ARG A 234 16.10 -18.52 -6.58
CA ARG A 234 17.22 -17.64 -6.21
C ARG A 234 17.12 -16.19 -6.69
N GLU A 235 16.31 -15.90 -7.70
CA GLU A 235 16.07 -14.51 -8.16
C GLU A 235 15.31 -13.68 -7.12
N ALA A 236 14.65 -14.34 -6.18
CA ALA A 236 13.91 -13.73 -5.08
C ALA A 236 14.59 -13.95 -3.71
N ASP A 237 15.79 -14.55 -3.67
CA ASP A 237 16.52 -14.68 -2.42
C ASP A 237 17.08 -13.32 -1.99
N LEU A 238 16.81 -12.92 -0.75
CA LEU A 238 17.23 -11.62 -0.23
C LEU A 238 17.86 -11.77 1.15
N PHE A 239 19.08 -11.27 1.32
CA PHE A 239 19.67 -11.19 2.66
C PHE A 239 18.80 -10.30 3.54
N THR A 240 18.35 -10.81 4.68
CA THR A 240 17.43 -10.12 5.57
C THR A 240 17.97 -10.16 7.00
N GLY A 241 18.01 -9.00 7.64
CA GLY A 241 18.43 -8.85 9.04
C GLY A 241 17.32 -8.29 9.90
N VAL A 242 17.06 -8.93 11.04
CA VAL A 242 16.20 -8.42 12.10
C VAL A 242 17.04 -7.54 13.02
N LEU A 243 16.60 -6.31 13.24
CA LEU A 243 17.26 -5.38 14.16
C LEU A 243 17.15 -5.87 15.61
N PHE A 244 18.17 -5.57 16.41
CA PHE A 244 18.28 -6.06 17.78
C PHE A 244 17.13 -5.52 18.65
N ASN A 245 16.95 -4.22 18.58
CA ASN A 245 15.75 -3.49 19.01
C ASN A 245 14.80 -3.35 17.81
N THR A 246 13.68 -2.62 17.97
CA THR A 246 12.79 -2.33 16.84
C THR A 246 13.50 -1.39 15.86
N TYR A 247 13.80 -0.16 16.29
CA TYR A 247 14.61 0.80 15.52
C TYR A 247 15.17 1.98 16.33
N SER A 248 14.95 2.04 17.65
CA SER A 248 15.45 3.14 18.49
C SER A 248 16.98 3.14 18.66
N ALA A 249 17.54 4.18 19.27
CA ALA A 249 18.89 4.12 19.84
C ALA A 249 18.97 3.07 20.97
N PRO A 250 20.18 2.59 21.34
CA PRO A 250 20.35 1.84 22.58
C PRO A 250 19.80 2.61 23.79
N SER A 251 19.18 1.91 24.75
CA SER A 251 18.64 2.53 25.96
C SER A 251 19.69 3.41 26.66
N GLY A 252 19.34 4.65 26.95
CA GLY A 252 20.24 5.62 27.56
C GLY A 252 21.16 6.34 26.57
N PHE A 253 21.00 6.16 25.25
CA PHE A 253 21.81 6.81 24.20
C PHE A 253 20.94 7.53 23.16
N CYS A 254 19.73 7.96 23.52
CA CYS A 254 18.96 8.89 22.68
C CYS A 254 19.46 10.32 22.89
N PHE A 255 20.12 10.88 21.88
CA PHE A 255 20.71 12.22 21.95
C PHE A 255 19.86 13.32 21.31
N ASP A 256 18.57 13.05 21.10
CA ASP A 256 17.67 14.04 20.53
C ASP A 256 17.16 15.04 21.58
N ILE A 257 16.74 16.22 21.11
CA ILE A 257 16.07 17.22 21.95
C ILE A 257 14.71 16.73 22.49
N LEU A 258 14.16 15.66 21.92
CA LEU A 258 12.97 14.97 22.42
C LEU A 258 13.26 14.00 23.58
N CYS A 259 14.53 13.74 23.87
CA CYS A 259 14.98 12.78 24.87
C CYS A 259 15.58 13.46 26.10
N SER A 260 15.65 12.72 27.20
CA SER A 260 16.20 13.18 28.49
C SER A 260 17.46 12.44 28.91
N ASP A 261 18.09 11.68 28.01
CA ASP A 261 19.30 10.92 28.32
C ASP A 261 20.49 11.87 28.52
N GLU A 262 21.44 11.48 29.39
CA GLU A 262 22.64 12.29 29.64
C GLU A 262 23.46 12.48 28.34
N PRO A 263 23.90 13.71 28.02
CA PRO A 263 24.87 13.91 26.96
C PRO A 263 26.24 13.32 27.36
N ILE A 264 27.16 13.26 26.41
CA ILE A 264 28.55 12.91 26.66
C ILE A 264 29.33 14.19 26.94
N ILE A 265 29.97 14.24 28.10
CA ILE A 265 30.79 15.35 28.58
C ILE A 265 32.22 14.83 28.65
N ASP A 266 33.07 15.32 27.74
CA ASP A 266 34.46 14.85 27.59
C ASP A 266 35.52 15.81 28.15
N ASP A 267 35.11 16.96 28.69
CA ASP A 267 36.00 17.85 29.44
C ASP A 267 36.35 17.23 30.80
N LYS A 268 37.58 16.74 30.93
CA LYS A 268 38.11 16.11 32.15
C LYS A 268 38.20 17.04 33.35
N HIS A 269 38.12 18.36 33.14
CA HIS A 269 38.10 19.34 34.23
C HIS A 269 36.69 19.66 34.73
N SER A 270 35.66 19.27 33.98
CA SER A 270 34.28 19.42 34.40
C SER A 270 33.96 18.44 35.54
N PRO A 271 33.29 18.88 36.62
CA PRO A 271 32.78 17.97 37.64
C PRO A 271 31.73 17.00 37.08
N GLU A 272 31.14 17.33 35.92
CA GLU A 272 30.15 16.51 35.21
C GLU A 272 30.78 15.56 34.17
N TYR A 273 32.12 15.45 34.10
CA TYR A 273 32.80 14.54 33.16
C TYR A 273 32.22 13.13 33.24
N ASN A 274 31.72 12.62 32.12
CA ASN A 274 31.07 11.32 32.08
C ASN A 274 31.49 10.45 30.88
N ALA A 275 32.34 10.93 29.96
CA ALA A 275 32.66 10.20 28.73
C ALA A 275 33.15 8.76 28.98
N ASP A 276 33.97 8.54 30.01
CA ASP A 276 34.40 7.19 30.38
C ASP A 276 33.23 6.32 30.86
N LYS A 277 32.39 6.82 31.76
CA LYS A 277 31.21 6.10 32.26
C LYS A 277 30.28 5.73 31.09
N ARG A 278 30.01 6.69 30.20
CA ARG A 278 29.13 6.52 29.02
C ARG A 278 29.70 5.48 28.04
N ALA A 279 31.00 5.50 27.78
CA ALA A 279 31.64 4.48 26.96
C ALA A 279 31.56 3.07 27.59
N ILE A 280 31.66 2.93 28.93
CA ILE A 280 31.51 1.61 29.60
C ILE A 280 30.06 1.11 29.45
N GLN A 281 29.08 1.99 29.66
CA GLN A 281 27.67 1.67 29.49
C GLN A 281 27.36 1.21 28.06
N PHE A 282 27.92 1.90 27.05
CA PHE A 282 27.73 1.52 25.65
C PHE A 282 28.36 0.15 25.36
N LEU A 283 29.59 -0.09 25.82
CA LEU A 283 30.26 -1.39 25.67
C LEU A 283 29.46 -2.54 26.32
N ALA A 284 28.87 -2.30 27.49
CA ALA A 284 28.00 -3.28 28.14
C ALA A 284 26.74 -3.59 27.30
N ALA A 285 26.13 -2.56 26.69
CA ALA A 285 25.03 -2.78 25.76
C ALA A 285 25.46 -3.58 24.53
N MET A 286 26.63 -3.27 23.95
CA MET A 286 27.16 -4.01 22.80
C MET A 286 27.51 -5.46 23.13
N ALA A 287 28.01 -5.75 24.33
CA ALA A 287 28.32 -7.11 24.77
C ALA A 287 27.08 -8.04 24.79
N ASN A 288 25.88 -7.48 24.96
CA ASN A 288 24.63 -8.25 24.82
C ASN A 288 24.21 -8.39 23.36
N ARG A 289 24.39 -7.34 22.54
CA ARG A 289 24.04 -7.38 21.12
C ARG A 289 24.90 -8.36 20.33
N THR A 290 26.21 -8.39 20.56
CA THR A 290 27.14 -9.27 19.84
C THR A 290 26.89 -10.76 20.09
N LYS A 291 26.20 -11.12 21.17
CA LYS A 291 25.86 -12.51 21.48
C LYS A 291 24.77 -13.10 20.58
N VAL A 292 23.95 -12.28 19.94
CA VAL A 292 22.79 -12.77 19.16
C VAL A 292 23.00 -12.74 17.65
N TYR A 293 24.11 -12.16 17.18
CA TYR A 293 24.50 -12.13 15.77
C TYR A 293 25.67 -13.09 15.50
N ARG A 294 25.86 -13.48 14.24
CA ARG A 294 26.94 -14.40 13.83
C ARG A 294 28.24 -13.68 13.52
N GLY A 295 28.13 -12.52 12.87
CA GLY A 295 29.27 -11.75 12.39
C GLY A 295 29.92 -10.87 13.45
N SER A 296 31.02 -10.26 13.03
CA SER A 296 31.79 -9.26 13.78
C SER A 296 31.37 -7.83 13.46
N ASN A 297 30.54 -7.63 12.43
CA ASN A 297 29.89 -6.36 12.14
C ASN A 297 28.48 -6.31 12.76
N ILE A 298 28.16 -5.26 13.50
CA ILE A 298 26.89 -5.09 14.23
C ILE A 298 26.24 -3.77 13.84
N ALA A 299 25.02 -3.81 13.32
CA ALA A 299 24.22 -2.61 13.09
C ALA A 299 23.64 -2.04 14.38
N VAL A 300 23.73 -0.73 14.55
CA VAL A 300 23.12 0.02 15.65
C VAL A 300 22.42 1.23 15.07
N THR A 301 21.09 1.21 15.11
CA THR A 301 20.24 2.36 14.82
C THR A 301 20.50 3.46 15.84
N MET A 302 20.71 4.68 15.35
CA MET A 302 20.87 5.90 16.15
C MET A 302 19.81 6.88 15.70
N GLY A 303 18.58 6.66 16.15
CA GLY A 303 17.39 7.37 15.68
C GLY A 303 16.15 6.86 16.40
N ASP A 304 15.01 7.49 16.12
CA ASP A 304 13.65 7.09 16.53
C ASP A 304 12.65 7.98 15.76
N ASP A 305 11.37 7.89 16.08
CA ASP A 305 10.29 8.73 15.53
C ASP A 305 10.65 10.23 15.60
N PHE A 306 10.76 10.87 14.43
CA PHE A 306 10.99 12.31 14.27
C PHE A 306 12.18 12.91 15.04
N ASN A 307 13.21 12.09 15.30
CA ASN A 307 14.50 12.54 15.82
C ASN A 307 15.27 13.37 14.77
N PHE A 308 16.41 13.94 15.18
CA PHE A 308 17.27 14.84 14.41
C PHE A 308 16.66 16.19 14.06
N GLN A 309 15.61 16.66 14.77
CA GLN A 309 15.08 18.03 14.58
C GLN A 309 16.14 19.11 14.84
N ALA A 310 17.08 18.82 15.75
CA ALA A 310 18.30 19.58 15.95
C ALA A 310 19.52 18.66 15.81
N ALA A 311 19.81 18.24 14.57
CA ALA A 311 20.83 17.22 14.27
C ALA A 311 22.19 17.45 14.93
N HIS A 312 22.60 18.71 15.14
CA HIS A 312 23.85 19.06 15.82
C HIS A 312 23.99 18.42 17.21
N VAL A 313 22.92 18.40 18.00
CA VAL A 313 22.92 17.83 19.35
C VAL A 313 23.21 16.33 19.27
N TYR A 314 22.56 15.65 18.34
CA TYR A 314 22.69 14.21 18.16
C TYR A 314 24.09 13.84 17.64
N PHE A 315 24.52 14.48 16.56
CA PHE A 315 25.81 14.20 15.93
C PHE A 315 26.99 14.52 16.85
N SER A 316 26.95 15.62 17.61
CA SER A 316 28.02 15.95 18.57
C SER A 316 28.20 14.84 19.61
N ASN A 317 27.11 14.26 20.10
CA ASN A 317 27.18 13.16 21.05
C ASN A 317 27.66 11.85 20.40
N ILE A 318 27.27 11.57 19.15
CA ILE A 318 27.81 10.41 18.43
C ILE A 318 29.33 10.57 18.21
N ASP A 319 29.80 11.76 17.83
CA ASP A 319 31.24 12.03 17.64
C ASP A 319 32.02 11.75 18.93
N LEU A 320 31.51 12.25 20.07
CA LEU A 320 32.11 12.01 21.38
C LEU A 320 32.03 10.53 21.81
N LEU A 321 30.95 9.82 21.47
CA LEU A 321 30.80 8.40 21.75
C LEU A 321 31.82 7.57 20.96
N ILE A 322 31.95 7.82 19.66
CA ILE A 322 32.92 7.18 18.77
C ILE A 322 34.32 7.39 19.35
N LYS A 323 34.67 8.63 19.70
CA LYS A 323 35.97 8.97 20.29
C LYS A 323 36.20 8.23 21.62
N ALA A 324 35.27 8.33 22.57
CA ALA A 324 35.41 7.76 23.90
C ALA A 324 35.54 6.23 23.89
N VAL A 325 34.80 5.54 23.01
CA VAL A 325 34.91 4.08 22.89
C VAL A 325 36.16 3.68 22.11
N ASN A 326 36.47 4.34 20.98
CA ASN A 326 37.63 3.96 20.16
C ASN A 326 38.97 4.29 20.85
N ASP A 327 39.04 5.32 21.70
CA ASP A 327 40.25 5.64 22.47
C ASP A 327 40.67 4.50 23.41
N ARG A 328 39.74 3.68 23.88
CA ARG A 328 40.02 2.50 24.72
C ARG A 328 40.70 1.35 23.99
N GLN A 329 40.71 1.39 22.66
CA GLN A 329 41.49 0.45 21.87
C GLN A 329 43.00 0.70 22.06
N LYS A 330 43.41 1.93 22.42
CA LYS A 330 44.81 2.32 22.64
C LYS A 330 45.39 1.71 23.91
N THR A 331 44.55 1.46 24.92
CA THR A 331 44.92 0.84 26.20
C THR A 331 44.66 -0.66 26.22
N HIS A 332 44.19 -1.24 25.10
CA HIS A 332 43.75 -2.64 25.00
C HIS A 332 42.57 -3.02 25.91
N ASP A 333 41.81 -2.03 26.38
CA ASP A 333 40.65 -2.25 27.26
C ASP A 333 39.39 -2.68 26.50
N SER A 334 39.37 -2.52 25.16
CA SER A 334 38.26 -2.93 24.31
C SER A 334 38.71 -3.25 22.88
N ASN A 335 38.12 -4.28 22.29
CA ASN A 335 38.26 -4.64 20.87
C ASN A 335 37.03 -4.22 20.03
N VAL A 336 36.28 -3.21 20.49
CA VAL A 336 35.12 -2.67 19.79
C VAL A 336 35.51 -1.39 19.03
N ASN A 337 35.11 -1.31 17.76
CA ASN A 337 35.35 -0.20 16.85
C ASN A 337 34.04 0.42 16.38
N LEU A 338 33.77 1.66 16.77
CA LEU A 338 32.59 2.42 16.34
C LEU A 338 32.92 3.22 15.08
N LEU A 339 31.98 3.25 14.16
CA LEU A 339 32.04 4.08 12.95
C LEU A 339 30.65 4.59 12.59
N TYR A 340 30.59 5.79 12.02
CA TYR A 340 29.41 6.18 11.24
C TYR A 340 29.23 5.20 10.08
N SER A 341 27.99 4.85 9.78
CA SER A 341 27.70 3.90 8.73
C SER A 341 26.30 4.09 8.15
N THR A 342 26.01 3.24 7.17
CA THR A 342 24.71 3.10 6.54
C THR A 342 24.39 1.61 6.39
N PRO A 343 23.13 1.22 6.15
CA PRO A 343 22.73 -0.16 5.91
C PRO A 343 23.53 -0.82 4.79
N SER A 344 23.75 -0.12 3.67
CA SER A 344 24.59 -0.64 2.58
C SER A 344 26.00 -0.96 3.05
N CYS A 345 26.61 -0.10 3.86
CA CYS A 345 27.96 -0.36 4.37
C CYS A 345 28.03 -1.48 5.40
N TYR A 346 26.98 -1.67 6.19
CA TYR A 346 26.84 -2.84 7.05
C TYR A 346 26.71 -4.14 6.23
N LEU A 347 25.84 -4.18 5.22
CA LEU A 347 25.67 -5.37 4.37
C LEU A 347 26.96 -5.71 3.59
N LYS A 348 27.66 -4.70 3.08
CA LYS A 348 28.97 -4.89 2.45
C LYS A 348 29.97 -5.55 3.41
N ALA A 349 30.00 -5.09 4.66
CA ALA A 349 30.90 -5.61 5.67
C ALA A 349 30.56 -7.08 6.02
N LEU A 350 29.28 -7.39 6.23
CA LEU A 350 28.81 -8.76 6.46
C LEU A 350 29.16 -9.71 5.31
N ASN A 351 28.91 -9.28 4.06
CA ASN A 351 29.23 -10.08 2.89
C ASN A 351 30.74 -10.35 2.77
N SER A 352 31.58 -9.43 3.26
CA SER A 352 33.04 -9.59 3.28
C SER A 352 33.52 -10.59 4.34
N GLU A 353 32.70 -10.95 5.34
CA GLU A 353 33.06 -11.95 6.35
C GLU A 353 32.98 -13.39 5.81
N GLY A 354 32.31 -13.63 4.67
CA GLY A 354 32.20 -14.97 4.08
C GLY A 354 31.39 -15.97 4.92
N ILE A 355 30.51 -15.47 5.81
CA ILE A 355 29.68 -16.27 6.69
C ILE A 355 28.56 -16.94 5.91
N GLN A 356 28.28 -18.21 6.23
CA GLN A 356 27.09 -18.91 5.74
C GLN A 356 25.88 -18.59 6.64
N TRP A 357 24.80 -18.14 6.01
CA TRP A 357 23.58 -17.69 6.68
C TRP A 357 22.51 -18.79 6.71
N PRO A 358 21.65 -18.85 7.75
CA PRO A 358 20.48 -19.71 7.74
C PRO A 358 19.45 -19.22 6.71
N THR A 359 18.50 -20.06 6.35
CA THR A 359 17.42 -19.70 5.42
C THR A 359 16.05 -19.64 6.09
N LYS A 360 15.11 -18.89 5.49
CA LYS A 360 13.68 -18.78 5.87
C LYS A 360 12.84 -18.75 4.58
N GLN A 361 11.62 -19.29 4.58
CA GLN A 361 10.77 -19.40 3.37
C GLN A 361 9.36 -18.81 3.50
N ASP A 362 8.85 -18.64 4.71
CA ASP A 362 7.50 -18.14 5.03
C ASP A 362 7.51 -16.64 5.38
N ASP A 363 6.34 -16.10 5.71
CA ASP A 363 6.14 -14.72 6.16
C ASP A 363 6.61 -14.49 7.61
N PHE A 364 6.62 -13.23 8.03
CA PHE A 364 6.68 -12.83 9.45
C PHE A 364 5.31 -12.42 10.00
N PHE A 365 4.23 -13.02 9.47
CA PHE A 365 2.86 -12.81 9.97
C PHE A 365 2.31 -14.01 10.75
N PRO A 366 1.38 -13.77 11.69
CA PRO A 366 1.01 -12.46 12.25
C PRO A 366 2.07 -11.94 13.24
N TYR A 367 2.16 -10.61 13.40
CA TYR A 367 3.01 -9.99 14.41
C TYR A 367 2.33 -9.92 15.78
N ALA A 368 3.06 -10.28 16.84
CA ALA A 368 2.70 -9.91 18.21
C ALA A 368 3.89 -9.28 18.93
N SER A 369 3.64 -8.16 19.61
CA SER A 369 4.65 -7.46 20.41
C SER A 369 4.90 -8.11 21.76
N ASP A 370 3.87 -8.75 22.33
CA ASP A 370 3.84 -9.38 23.64
C ASP A 370 2.61 -10.32 23.77
N PRO A 371 2.48 -11.11 24.86
CA PRO A 371 1.33 -12.00 25.04
C PRO A 371 -0.02 -11.27 24.94
N HIS A 372 -0.98 -11.86 24.22
CA HIS A 372 -2.32 -11.29 23.97
C HIS A 372 -2.36 -9.98 23.14
N SER A 373 -1.25 -9.62 22.50
CA SER A 373 -1.15 -8.46 21.62
C SER A 373 -0.88 -8.89 20.19
N PHE A 374 -1.78 -9.67 19.57
CA PHE A 374 -1.67 -9.99 18.14
C PHE A 374 -2.20 -8.81 17.31
N TRP A 375 -1.32 -8.23 16.50
CA TRP A 375 -1.60 -7.08 15.64
C TRP A 375 -2.31 -7.57 14.38
N THR A 376 -3.53 -8.09 14.53
CA THR A 376 -4.36 -8.59 13.43
C THR A 376 -5.68 -7.82 13.30
N GLY A 377 -5.94 -6.87 14.19
CA GLY A 377 -7.10 -5.96 14.11
C GLY A 377 -6.97 -5.01 12.92
N TYR A 378 -5.74 -4.52 12.66
CA TYR A 378 -5.48 -3.59 11.57
C TYR A 378 -5.71 -4.21 10.17
N PHE A 379 -5.75 -5.54 10.05
CA PHE A 379 -6.17 -6.21 8.83
C PHE A 379 -7.57 -5.77 8.39
N THR A 380 -8.43 -5.37 9.33
CA THR A 380 -9.81 -4.93 9.07
C THR A 380 -10.11 -3.48 9.48
N SER A 381 -9.31 -2.84 10.35
CA SER A 381 -9.52 -1.45 10.78
C SER A 381 -9.74 -0.49 9.60
N ARG A 382 -10.73 0.41 9.74
CA ARG A 382 -11.15 1.35 8.68
C ARG A 382 -11.41 0.68 7.31
N PRO A 383 -12.32 -0.31 7.23
CA PRO A 383 -12.52 -1.09 6.01
C PRO A 383 -12.99 -0.23 4.81
N THR A 384 -13.71 0.88 5.08
CA THR A 384 -14.11 1.83 4.03
C THR A 384 -12.91 2.52 3.38
N LEU A 385 -11.88 2.87 4.15
CA LEU A 385 -10.67 3.50 3.62
C LEU A 385 -9.83 2.49 2.82
N LYS A 386 -9.72 1.25 3.30
CA LYS A 386 -9.11 0.13 2.54
C LYS A 386 -9.81 -0.11 1.20
N PHE A 387 -11.15 -0.13 1.20
CA PHE A 387 -11.91 -0.25 -0.03
C PHE A 387 -11.68 0.96 -0.96
N TYR A 388 -11.59 2.16 -0.41
CA TYR A 388 -11.34 3.37 -1.20
C TYR A 388 -9.93 3.38 -1.82
N GLU A 389 -8.91 2.89 -1.12
CA GLU A 389 -7.58 2.64 -1.68
C GLU A 389 -7.67 1.68 -2.86
N ARG A 390 -8.43 0.58 -2.75
CA ARG A 390 -8.52 -0.42 -3.82
C ARG A 390 -9.20 0.14 -5.08
N LEU A 391 -10.25 0.96 -4.90
CA LEU A 391 -10.85 1.72 -5.99
C LEU A 391 -9.84 2.69 -6.61
N GLY A 392 -9.07 3.38 -5.77
CA GLY A 392 -8.01 4.29 -6.20
C GLY A 392 -6.93 3.58 -7.00
N ASN A 393 -6.46 2.40 -6.55
CA ASN A 393 -5.49 1.59 -7.27
C ASN A 393 -5.99 1.21 -8.67
N ASN A 394 -7.25 0.76 -8.79
CA ASN A 394 -7.86 0.44 -10.08
C ASN A 394 -7.94 1.66 -10.99
N PHE A 395 -8.47 2.77 -10.49
CA PHE A 395 -8.64 3.99 -11.28
C PHE A 395 -7.29 4.61 -11.67
N HIS A 396 -6.27 4.50 -10.82
CA HIS A 396 -4.91 4.90 -11.15
C HIS A 396 -4.33 4.08 -12.32
N GLN A 397 -4.62 2.77 -12.43
CA GLN A 397 -4.23 1.99 -13.61
C GLN A 397 -4.93 2.49 -14.88
N VAL A 398 -6.25 2.71 -14.80
CA VAL A 398 -7.05 3.27 -15.91
C VAL A 398 -6.49 4.62 -16.37
N CYS A 399 -6.23 5.51 -15.43
CA CYS A 399 -5.68 6.84 -15.64
C CYS A 399 -4.31 6.80 -16.33
N LYS A 400 -3.38 5.95 -15.87
CA LYS A 400 -2.07 5.75 -16.53
C LYS A 400 -2.18 5.18 -17.94
N GLN A 401 -3.05 4.20 -18.15
CA GLN A 401 -3.28 3.58 -19.46
C GLN A 401 -3.84 4.60 -20.44
N LEU A 402 -4.90 5.31 -20.06
CA LEU A 402 -5.54 6.33 -20.91
C LEU A 402 -4.65 7.54 -21.16
N TYR A 403 -3.87 8.00 -20.17
CA TYR A 403 -2.83 9.01 -20.38
C TYR A 403 -1.86 8.60 -21.49
N THR A 404 -1.44 7.33 -21.49
CA THR A 404 -0.50 6.79 -22.48
C THR A 404 -1.16 6.62 -23.85
N PHE A 405 -2.35 6.01 -23.92
CA PHE A 405 -3.05 5.77 -25.20
C PHE A 405 -3.58 7.04 -25.84
N GLY A 406 -4.02 8.00 -25.04
CA GLY A 406 -4.37 9.34 -25.50
C GLY A 406 -3.15 10.14 -25.97
N ASN A 407 -1.92 9.66 -25.73
CA ASN A 407 -0.68 10.39 -26.01
C ASN A 407 -0.77 11.83 -25.46
N LEU A 408 -1.10 11.93 -24.17
CA LEU A 408 -1.24 13.20 -23.48
C LEU A 408 0.13 13.80 -23.14
N GLY A 409 0.18 15.12 -23.04
CA GLY A 409 1.43 15.87 -22.95
C GLY A 409 1.98 16.00 -21.53
N PRO A 410 3.12 16.71 -21.36
CA PRO A 410 3.65 17.08 -20.05
C PRO A 410 2.69 17.94 -19.21
N GLU A 411 1.83 18.72 -19.85
CA GLU A 411 0.79 19.55 -19.21
C GLU A 411 -0.11 18.68 -18.30
N ASP A 412 -0.66 17.58 -18.85
CA ASP A 412 -1.54 16.64 -18.13
C ASP A 412 -0.79 15.74 -17.14
N ARG A 413 0.55 15.76 -17.16
CA ARG A 413 1.37 14.96 -16.25
C ARG A 413 1.24 15.44 -14.80
N GLY A 414 0.90 16.72 -14.60
CA GLY A 414 0.63 17.29 -13.28
C GLY A 414 -0.52 16.57 -12.58
N ASN A 415 -1.67 16.45 -13.26
CA ASN A 415 -2.87 15.79 -12.76
C ASN A 415 -2.58 14.31 -12.41
N LEU A 416 -1.80 13.61 -13.25
CA LEU A 416 -1.44 12.21 -13.00
C LEU A 416 -0.57 12.05 -11.74
N ASN A 417 0.30 13.02 -11.48
CA ASN A 417 1.17 12.95 -10.30
C ASN A 417 0.37 13.11 -9.01
N VAL A 418 -0.72 13.87 -8.99
CA VAL A 418 -1.58 14.00 -7.80
C VAL A 418 -2.08 12.62 -7.35
N MET A 419 -2.59 11.81 -8.27
CA MET A 419 -3.02 10.45 -7.96
C MET A 419 -1.86 9.52 -7.56
N ARG A 420 -0.69 9.64 -8.21
CA ARG A 420 0.51 8.86 -7.84
C ARG A 420 0.94 9.13 -6.40
N GLU A 421 0.96 10.41 -6.02
CA GLU A 421 1.39 10.85 -4.70
C GLU A 421 0.36 10.46 -3.65
N ALA A 422 -0.94 10.64 -3.91
CA ALA A 422 -2.02 10.18 -3.02
C ALA A 422 -1.97 8.65 -2.82
N MET A 423 -1.85 7.87 -3.89
CA MET A 423 -1.74 6.41 -3.78
C MET A 423 -0.46 5.98 -3.06
N GLY A 424 0.66 6.68 -3.26
CA GLY A 424 1.91 6.42 -2.53
C GLY A 424 1.81 6.74 -1.04
N VAL A 425 1.08 7.79 -0.65
CA VAL A 425 0.76 8.10 0.76
C VAL A 425 -0.12 7.00 1.34
N MET A 426 -1.14 6.55 0.60
CA MET A 426 -2.05 5.51 1.06
C MET A 426 -1.39 4.18 1.39
N GLN A 427 -0.21 3.90 0.84
CA GLN A 427 0.50 2.65 1.16
C GLN A 427 1.19 2.69 2.53
N HIS A 428 1.38 3.87 3.12
CA HIS A 428 2.07 4.02 4.39
C HIS A 428 1.48 3.11 5.47
N HIS A 429 2.33 2.61 6.37
CA HIS A 429 1.94 1.64 7.39
C HIS A 429 0.96 2.16 8.45
N ASP A 430 0.62 3.46 8.48
CA ASP A 430 -0.53 3.99 9.22
C ASP A 430 -1.70 4.50 8.36
N ALA A 431 -1.61 4.38 7.03
CA ALA A 431 -2.67 4.80 6.12
C ALA A 431 -3.65 3.66 5.79
N VAL A 432 -3.31 2.79 4.84
CA VAL A 432 -4.20 1.68 4.45
C VAL A 432 -4.43 0.68 5.60
N SER A 433 -3.49 0.56 6.53
CA SER A 433 -3.64 -0.23 7.76
C SER A 433 -4.77 0.27 8.68
N GLY A 434 -5.11 1.55 8.60
CA GLY A 434 -6.20 2.16 9.35
C GLY A 434 -5.88 2.42 10.84
N THR A 435 -4.62 2.67 11.15
CA THR A 435 -4.08 2.83 12.51
C THR A 435 -3.80 4.29 12.92
N GLU A 436 -4.03 5.23 12.01
CA GLU A 436 -3.95 6.67 12.20
C GLU A 436 -5.11 7.27 13.03
N LYS A 437 -4.91 8.51 13.49
CA LYS A 437 -5.99 9.31 14.12
C LYS A 437 -7.07 9.68 13.11
N GLN A 438 -8.30 9.85 13.58
CA GLN A 438 -9.46 10.11 12.71
C GLN A 438 -9.30 11.33 11.78
N LEU A 439 -8.65 12.40 12.25
CA LEU A 439 -8.37 13.58 11.42
C LEU A 439 -7.45 13.25 10.24
N VAL A 440 -6.49 12.35 10.45
CA VAL A 440 -5.52 11.91 9.44
C VAL A 440 -6.22 11.00 8.43
N ALA A 441 -7.09 10.10 8.88
CA ALA A 441 -7.94 9.29 8.00
C ALA A 441 -8.79 10.15 7.05
N PHE A 442 -9.33 11.26 7.54
CA PHE A 442 -10.06 12.23 6.72
C PHE A 442 -9.15 12.96 5.72
N ASP A 443 -7.91 13.26 6.10
CA ASP A 443 -6.95 13.86 5.17
C ASP A 443 -6.53 12.88 4.08
N TYR A 444 -6.34 11.60 4.39
CA TYR A 444 -6.10 10.55 3.41
C TYR A 444 -7.26 10.40 2.42
N ALA A 445 -8.50 10.33 2.91
CA ALA A 445 -9.68 10.30 2.06
C ALA A 445 -9.78 11.56 1.17
N ARG A 446 -9.45 12.74 1.71
CA ARG A 446 -9.40 14.01 0.96
C ARG A 446 -8.34 13.96 -0.15
N GLN A 447 -7.14 13.46 0.14
CA GLN A 447 -6.06 13.31 -0.84
C GLN A 447 -6.45 12.34 -1.96
N LEU A 448 -7.03 11.18 -1.62
CA LEU A 448 -7.56 10.24 -2.61
C LEU A 448 -8.66 10.88 -3.47
N SER A 449 -9.63 11.58 -2.87
CA SER A 449 -10.70 12.27 -3.60
C SER A 449 -10.15 13.25 -4.62
N LEU A 450 -9.17 14.06 -4.23
CA LEU A 450 -8.49 14.95 -5.17
C LEU A 450 -7.79 14.16 -6.29
N GLY A 451 -7.14 13.04 -5.97
CA GLY A 451 -6.56 12.15 -6.97
C GLY A 451 -7.59 11.60 -7.98
N PHE A 452 -8.80 11.26 -7.54
CA PHE A 452 -9.90 10.87 -8.42
C PHE A 452 -10.34 12.00 -9.34
N ASP A 453 -10.48 13.23 -8.82
CA ASP A 453 -10.87 14.40 -9.61
C ASP A 453 -9.84 14.68 -10.72
N GLU A 454 -8.55 14.70 -10.35
CA GLU A 454 -7.45 14.96 -11.28
C GLU A 454 -7.28 13.86 -12.33
N CYS A 455 -7.42 12.59 -11.95
CA CYS A 455 -7.45 11.50 -12.92
C CYS A 455 -8.73 11.50 -13.77
N GLY A 456 -9.85 12.00 -13.25
CA GLY A 456 -11.08 12.22 -14.00
C GLY A 456 -10.82 13.08 -15.24
N ILE A 457 -10.13 14.21 -15.06
CA ILE A 457 -9.73 15.12 -16.15
C ILE A 457 -8.88 14.39 -17.21
N ILE A 458 -7.92 13.57 -16.76
CA ILE A 458 -7.08 12.76 -17.68
C ILE A 458 -7.93 11.78 -18.48
N THR A 459 -8.81 11.04 -17.81
CA THR A 459 -9.63 10.02 -18.47
C THR A 459 -10.59 10.66 -19.48
N GLU A 460 -11.21 11.79 -19.13
CA GLU A 460 -12.07 12.57 -20.02
C GLU A 460 -11.29 13.07 -21.24
N THR A 461 -10.15 13.71 -21.03
CA THR A 461 -9.31 14.27 -22.11
C THR A 461 -8.82 13.18 -23.06
N ALA A 462 -8.36 12.04 -22.50
CA ALA A 462 -7.91 10.90 -23.29
C ALA A 462 -9.06 10.27 -24.09
N LEU A 463 -10.21 10.02 -23.46
CA LEU A 463 -11.35 9.42 -24.15
C LEU A 463 -11.90 10.33 -25.24
N ASN A 464 -12.00 11.64 -24.99
CA ASN A 464 -12.37 12.62 -26.01
C ASN A 464 -11.46 12.53 -27.24
N LYS A 465 -10.15 12.49 -27.04
CA LYS A 465 -9.16 12.37 -28.12
C LYS A 465 -9.26 11.03 -28.85
N LEU A 466 -9.49 9.94 -28.13
CA LEU A 466 -9.60 8.59 -28.70
C LEU A 466 -10.93 8.33 -29.44
N MET A 467 -12.01 9.01 -29.03
CA MET A 467 -13.34 8.89 -29.65
C MET A 467 -13.54 9.85 -30.84
N THR A 468 -12.72 10.88 -30.95
CA THR A 468 -12.78 11.83 -32.08
C THR A 468 -12.22 11.20 -33.35
N LYS A 469 -12.94 11.29 -34.47
CA LYS A 469 -12.51 10.71 -35.75
C LYS A 469 -11.19 11.34 -36.23
N PRO A 470 -10.24 10.55 -36.75
CA PRO A 470 -9.02 11.09 -37.36
C PRO A 470 -9.37 12.07 -38.50
N GLY A 471 -8.92 13.31 -38.39
CA GLY A 471 -9.16 14.37 -39.38
C GLY A 471 -10.40 15.25 -39.14
N ALA A 472 -11.18 15.01 -38.09
CA ALA A 472 -12.17 15.99 -37.62
C ALA A 472 -11.42 17.18 -36.99
N THR A 473 -11.73 18.41 -37.43
CA THR A 473 -11.16 19.61 -36.81
C THR A 473 -11.76 19.80 -35.42
N ALA A 474 -10.93 20.17 -34.46
CA ALA A 474 -11.33 20.41 -33.06
C ALA A 474 -12.47 21.44 -32.92
N ASP A 475 -12.65 22.33 -33.92
CA ASP A 475 -13.72 23.33 -33.97
C ASP A 475 -15.11 22.80 -34.38
N SER A 476 -15.22 21.54 -34.84
CA SER A 476 -16.47 21.02 -35.43
C SER A 476 -17.32 20.13 -34.50
N THR A 477 -16.81 19.76 -33.33
CA THR A 477 -17.51 18.92 -32.36
C THR A 477 -17.29 19.46 -30.96
N ALA A 478 -18.37 19.84 -30.25
CA ALA A 478 -18.29 20.13 -28.83
C ALA A 478 -17.64 18.94 -28.10
N PRO A 479 -16.75 19.17 -27.11
CA PRO A 479 -16.11 18.08 -26.38
C PRO A 479 -17.18 17.21 -25.69
N LEU A 480 -17.00 15.89 -25.72
CA LEU A 480 -17.88 14.99 -24.98
C LEU A 480 -17.57 15.18 -23.50
N VAL A 481 -18.57 15.66 -22.76
CA VAL A 481 -18.48 15.72 -21.30
C VAL A 481 -18.71 14.32 -20.76
N THR A 482 -17.71 13.76 -20.09
CA THR A 482 -17.82 12.43 -19.46
C THR A 482 -17.81 12.56 -17.95
N THR A 483 -18.80 11.98 -17.29
CA THR A 483 -18.89 11.98 -15.82
C THR A 483 -18.77 10.56 -15.30
N SER A 484 -17.89 10.36 -14.32
CA SER A 484 -17.75 9.09 -13.61
C SER A 484 -18.74 9.00 -12.45
N CYS A 485 -19.43 7.86 -12.32
CA CYS A 485 -20.30 7.62 -11.17
C CYS A 485 -19.54 6.86 -10.08
N LEU A 486 -18.94 7.63 -9.16
CA LEU A 486 -18.09 7.09 -8.08
C LEU A 486 -18.89 6.57 -6.86
N LEU A 487 -20.22 6.78 -6.83
CA LEU A 487 -21.10 6.44 -5.71
C LEU A 487 -22.07 5.28 -6.03
N LEU A 488 -21.71 4.42 -6.99
CA LEU A 488 -22.52 3.24 -7.36
C LEU A 488 -22.70 2.24 -6.21
N ASN A 489 -21.79 2.22 -5.23
CA ASN A 489 -21.91 1.34 -4.06
C ASN A 489 -23.10 1.69 -3.15
N ILE A 490 -23.57 2.94 -3.17
CA ILE A 490 -24.78 3.40 -2.49
C ILE A 490 -25.92 3.65 -3.49
N SER A 491 -25.84 3.05 -4.68
CA SER A 491 -26.82 3.19 -5.76
C SER A 491 -27.15 4.67 -6.05
N GLN A 492 -26.11 5.49 -6.26
CA GLN A 492 -26.23 6.90 -6.60
C GLN A 492 -25.35 7.26 -7.82
N CYS A 493 -25.96 7.91 -8.82
CA CYS A 493 -25.31 8.38 -10.05
C CYS A 493 -26.20 9.44 -10.70
N GLU A 494 -25.81 10.72 -10.59
CA GLU A 494 -26.65 11.84 -11.02
C GLU A 494 -27.11 11.74 -12.49
N ILE A 495 -26.22 11.31 -13.40
CA ILE A 495 -26.52 11.23 -14.83
C ILE A 495 -27.61 10.19 -15.13
N SER A 496 -27.53 9.00 -14.53
CA SER A 496 -28.50 7.94 -14.79
C SER A 496 -29.83 8.13 -14.05
N GLU A 497 -29.86 9.01 -13.04
CA GLU A 497 -31.07 9.36 -12.29
C GLU A 497 -31.85 10.51 -12.96
N LYS A 498 -31.15 11.55 -13.45
CA LYS A 498 -31.81 12.79 -13.92
C LYS A 498 -32.08 12.83 -15.42
N HIS A 499 -31.44 11.98 -16.21
CA HIS A 499 -31.55 12.00 -17.67
C HIS A 499 -32.22 10.73 -18.19
N GLY A 500 -33.28 10.89 -19.00
CA GLY A 500 -33.96 9.75 -19.63
C GLY A 500 -33.10 9.04 -20.68
N THR A 501 -32.23 9.77 -21.38
CA THR A 501 -31.33 9.23 -22.41
C THR A 501 -29.89 9.62 -22.12
N PHE A 502 -28.99 8.63 -22.10
CA PHE A 502 -27.57 8.83 -21.83
C PHE A 502 -26.71 7.72 -22.45
N VAL A 503 -25.39 7.94 -22.50
CA VAL A 503 -24.42 6.98 -23.04
C VAL A 503 -23.54 6.47 -21.90
N VAL A 504 -23.36 5.15 -21.85
CA VAL A 504 -22.51 4.46 -20.88
C VAL A 504 -21.27 3.95 -21.58
N THR A 505 -20.13 4.61 -21.38
CA THR A 505 -18.84 4.18 -21.91
C THR A 505 -18.11 3.35 -20.86
N LEU A 506 -17.83 2.09 -21.19
CA LEU A 506 -17.14 1.14 -20.31
C LEU A 506 -15.74 0.91 -20.84
N TYR A 507 -14.74 1.28 -20.04
CA TYR A 507 -13.33 0.99 -20.32
C TYR A 507 -12.92 -0.31 -19.61
N ASN A 508 -12.25 -1.21 -20.34
CA ASN A 508 -11.68 -2.43 -19.80
C ASN A 508 -10.15 -2.27 -19.65
N PRO A 509 -9.65 -2.11 -18.41
CA PRO A 509 -8.22 -1.95 -18.17
C PRO A 509 -7.42 -3.26 -18.23
N LEU A 510 -8.08 -4.40 -18.49
CA LEU A 510 -7.42 -5.70 -18.60
C LEU A 510 -6.89 -5.92 -20.01
N SER A 511 -5.79 -6.68 -20.12
CA SER A 511 -5.18 -7.08 -21.40
C SER A 511 -5.95 -8.18 -22.13
N ARG A 512 -7.13 -8.58 -21.64
CA ARG A 512 -7.98 -9.62 -22.23
C ARG A 512 -9.41 -9.12 -22.41
N ARG A 513 -10.14 -9.74 -23.34
CA ARG A 513 -11.58 -9.51 -23.48
C ARG A 513 -12.29 -9.98 -22.23
N VAL A 514 -13.27 -9.19 -21.78
CA VAL A 514 -14.14 -9.55 -20.66
C VAL A 514 -15.59 -9.20 -20.98
N SER A 515 -16.49 -9.97 -20.39
CA SER A 515 -17.91 -9.61 -20.31
C SER A 515 -18.22 -9.35 -18.84
N ARG A 516 -18.95 -8.28 -18.53
CA ARG A 516 -19.27 -7.89 -17.15
C ARG A 516 -20.70 -7.38 -17.04
N TYR A 517 -21.33 -7.65 -15.91
CA TYR A 517 -22.61 -7.04 -15.57
C TYR A 517 -22.40 -5.58 -15.17
N VAL A 518 -23.26 -4.73 -15.69
CA VAL A 518 -23.32 -3.30 -15.40
C VAL A 518 -24.61 -3.06 -14.62
N ARG A 519 -24.51 -2.30 -13.53
CA ARG A 519 -25.64 -1.88 -12.70
C ARG A 519 -25.62 -0.36 -12.61
N LEU A 520 -26.73 0.28 -12.93
CA LEU A 520 -26.86 1.74 -12.87
C LEU A 520 -28.11 2.11 -12.07
N PRO A 521 -28.01 2.99 -11.06
CA PRO A 521 -29.19 3.47 -10.36
C PRO A 521 -29.99 4.37 -11.29
N VAL A 522 -31.28 4.14 -11.40
CA VAL A 522 -32.18 4.91 -12.27
C VAL A 522 -33.41 5.34 -11.48
N ALA A 523 -34.09 6.39 -11.94
CA ALA A 523 -35.33 6.84 -11.32
C ALA A 523 -36.35 5.70 -11.28
N GLY A 524 -36.98 5.48 -10.13
CA GLY A 524 -38.05 4.49 -9.99
C GLY A 524 -39.44 5.08 -10.22
N ASP A 525 -39.55 5.92 -11.24
CA ASP A 525 -40.79 6.59 -11.65
C ASP A 525 -41.71 5.69 -12.50
N GLY A 526 -41.34 4.42 -12.67
CA GLY A 526 -42.09 3.43 -13.44
C GLY A 526 -41.72 3.36 -14.91
N HIS A 527 -40.69 4.09 -15.37
CA HIS A 527 -40.19 3.96 -16.73
C HIS A 527 -39.50 2.60 -16.96
N ALA A 528 -39.83 1.96 -18.07
CA ALA A 528 -39.02 0.89 -18.62
C ALA A 528 -37.80 1.50 -19.31
N TYR A 529 -36.67 0.79 -19.34
CA TYR A 529 -35.45 1.22 -20.02
C TYR A 529 -35.09 0.26 -21.14
N SER A 530 -34.53 0.78 -22.23
CA SER A 530 -33.90 0.00 -23.29
C SER A 530 -32.42 0.34 -23.37
N VAL A 531 -31.60 -0.68 -23.65
CA VAL A 531 -30.15 -0.53 -23.83
C VAL A 531 -29.78 -1.04 -25.21
N GLN A 532 -29.05 -0.26 -25.98
CA GLN A 532 -28.50 -0.66 -27.28
C GLN A 532 -26.98 -0.76 -27.22
N ASP A 533 -26.43 -1.76 -27.90
CA ASP A 533 -24.99 -1.93 -28.08
C ASP A 533 -24.45 -0.93 -29.14
N PRO A 534 -23.11 -0.84 -29.35
CA PRO A 534 -22.54 0.06 -30.36
C PRO A 534 -23.00 -0.20 -31.80
N GLN A 535 -23.59 -1.36 -32.09
CA GLN A 535 -24.12 -1.75 -33.41
C GLN A 535 -25.61 -1.43 -33.56
N GLY A 536 -26.27 -0.93 -32.50
CA GLY A 536 -27.69 -0.62 -32.46
C GLY A 536 -28.58 -1.83 -32.10
N ASN A 537 -28.00 -2.97 -31.71
CA ASN A 537 -28.79 -4.12 -31.29
C ASN A 537 -29.31 -3.93 -29.86
N SER A 538 -30.54 -4.36 -29.61
CA SER A 538 -31.12 -4.34 -28.27
C SER A 538 -30.44 -5.36 -27.36
N VAL A 539 -30.05 -4.92 -26.17
CA VAL A 539 -29.45 -5.72 -25.10
C VAL A 539 -30.53 -6.13 -24.11
N THR A 540 -30.50 -7.36 -23.62
CA THR A 540 -31.39 -7.78 -22.53
C THR A 540 -31.08 -6.97 -21.28
N VAL A 541 -32.14 -6.42 -20.68
CA VAL A 541 -32.07 -5.64 -19.44
C VAL A 541 -32.90 -6.31 -18.34
N GLN A 542 -32.59 -5.99 -17.09
CA GLN A 542 -33.37 -6.34 -15.92
C GLN A 542 -33.37 -5.15 -14.97
N ILE A 543 -34.53 -4.84 -14.38
CA ILE A 543 -34.64 -3.87 -13.28
C ILE A 543 -34.67 -4.65 -11.97
N VAL A 544 -33.90 -4.21 -10.97
CA VAL A 544 -33.92 -4.77 -9.62
C VAL A 544 -34.11 -3.65 -8.58
N PRO A 545 -34.85 -3.88 -7.48
CA PRO A 545 -35.02 -2.86 -6.46
C PRO A 545 -33.71 -2.59 -5.71
N VAL A 546 -33.46 -1.33 -5.38
CA VAL A 546 -32.36 -0.95 -4.48
C VAL A 546 -32.65 -1.54 -3.09
N PRO A 547 -31.69 -2.25 -2.46
CA PRO A 547 -31.89 -2.83 -1.13
C PRO A 547 -32.29 -1.77 -0.11
N GLU A 548 -33.21 -2.10 0.79
CA GLU A 548 -33.73 -1.17 1.79
C GLU A 548 -32.61 -0.57 2.67
N SER A 549 -31.60 -1.37 3.02
CA SER A 549 -30.43 -0.91 3.76
C SER A 549 -29.64 0.16 3.00
N VAL A 550 -29.50 0.03 1.67
CA VAL A 550 -28.83 1.01 0.81
C VAL A 550 -29.63 2.32 0.75
N THR A 551 -30.95 2.25 0.60
CA THR A 551 -31.80 3.46 0.56
C THR A 551 -31.73 4.29 1.84
N LYS A 552 -31.36 3.67 2.97
CA LYS A 552 -31.28 4.27 4.30
C LYS A 552 -29.85 4.70 4.69
N VAL A 553 -28.86 4.53 3.82
CA VAL A 553 -27.47 4.93 4.12
C VAL A 553 -27.39 6.43 4.39
N PRO A 554 -26.84 6.86 5.54
CA PRO A 554 -26.62 8.27 5.81
C PRO A 554 -25.72 8.92 4.76
N GLY A 555 -26.10 10.11 4.28
CA GLY A 555 -25.35 10.83 3.26
C GLY A 555 -25.62 10.38 1.82
N ARG A 556 -26.54 9.42 1.60
CA ARG A 556 -27.07 9.12 0.27
C ARG A 556 -28.07 10.20 -0.14
N PHE A 557 -27.81 10.86 -1.26
CA PHE A 557 -28.67 11.91 -1.85
C PHE A 557 -29.07 11.46 -3.26
N SER A 558 -30.08 10.59 -3.34
CA SER A 558 -30.47 9.92 -4.58
C SER A 558 -31.96 9.63 -4.61
N GLU A 559 -32.57 9.79 -5.79
CA GLU A 559 -33.98 9.48 -6.08
C GLU A 559 -34.13 8.06 -6.64
N ALA A 560 -33.03 7.37 -6.95
CA ALA A 560 -33.07 6.00 -7.43
C ALA A 560 -33.67 5.05 -6.39
N THR A 561 -34.68 4.28 -6.80
CA THR A 561 -35.25 3.18 -6.02
C THR A 561 -35.05 1.82 -6.70
N VAL A 562 -34.51 1.82 -7.93
CA VAL A 562 -34.19 0.63 -8.70
C VAL A 562 -32.84 0.77 -9.41
N GLU A 563 -32.26 -0.36 -9.80
CA GLU A 563 -31.05 -0.42 -10.62
C GLU A 563 -31.34 -1.12 -11.95
N LEU A 564 -30.90 -0.48 -13.04
CA LEU A 564 -30.86 -1.06 -14.37
C LEU A 564 -29.64 -1.97 -14.49
N VAL A 565 -29.88 -3.24 -14.79
CA VAL A 565 -28.87 -4.28 -14.95
C VAL A 565 -28.84 -4.76 -16.39
N PHE A 566 -27.66 -4.79 -17.00
CA PHE A 566 -27.42 -5.43 -18.29
C PHE A 566 -26.03 -6.05 -18.34
N ARG A 567 -25.80 -6.95 -19.31
CA ARG A 567 -24.48 -7.56 -19.50
C ARG A 567 -23.75 -6.88 -20.65
N ALA A 568 -22.63 -6.23 -20.35
CA ALA A 568 -21.70 -5.75 -21.36
C ALA A 568 -20.87 -6.94 -21.86
N VAL A 569 -21.02 -7.29 -23.14
CA VAL A 569 -20.36 -8.45 -23.75
C VAL A 569 -19.12 -8.00 -24.52
N ASP A 570 -18.07 -8.81 -24.50
CA ASP A 570 -16.85 -8.66 -25.31
C ASP A 570 -16.20 -7.27 -25.26
N LEU A 571 -16.09 -6.68 -24.07
CA LEU A 571 -15.30 -5.47 -23.87
C LEU A 571 -13.85 -5.73 -24.35
N PRO A 572 -13.33 -4.92 -25.28
CA PRO A 572 -12.02 -5.16 -25.88
C PRO A 572 -10.91 -5.01 -24.82
N PRO A 573 -9.78 -5.73 -24.97
CA PRO A 573 -8.64 -5.54 -24.07
C PRO A 573 -8.11 -4.10 -24.17
N LEU A 574 -7.82 -3.46 -23.04
CA LEU A 574 -7.28 -2.10 -22.96
C LEU A 574 -8.06 -1.07 -23.80
N GLY A 575 -9.38 -1.26 -23.91
CA GLY A 575 -10.24 -0.47 -24.78
C GLY A 575 -11.63 -0.26 -24.19
N PHE A 576 -12.49 0.42 -24.94
CA PHE A 576 -13.83 0.77 -24.47
C PHE A 576 -14.94 0.35 -25.42
N ARG A 577 -16.17 0.28 -24.89
CA ARG A 577 -17.42 0.20 -25.65
C ARG A 577 -18.47 1.14 -25.05
N SER A 578 -19.32 1.70 -25.90
CA SER A 578 -20.38 2.62 -25.48
C SER A 578 -21.76 2.00 -25.71
N TYR A 579 -22.61 2.06 -24.70
CA TYR A 579 -23.98 1.58 -24.73
C TYR A 579 -24.94 2.76 -24.63
N TYR A 580 -26.06 2.70 -25.36
CA TYR A 580 -27.04 3.77 -25.41
C TYR A 580 -28.25 3.39 -24.57
N VAL A 581 -28.54 4.17 -23.54
CA VAL A 581 -29.67 3.95 -22.63
C VAL A 581 -30.75 4.97 -22.95
N SER A 582 -31.99 4.51 -23.07
CA SER A 582 -33.15 5.37 -23.32
C SER A 582 -34.43 4.80 -22.70
N PRO A 583 -35.47 5.61 -22.45
CA PRO A 583 -36.74 5.11 -21.95
C PRO A 583 -37.41 4.21 -22.99
N SER A 584 -38.03 3.11 -22.55
CA SER A 584 -38.78 2.20 -23.41
C SER A 584 -40.28 2.44 -23.27
N ASN A 585 -40.97 2.47 -24.41
CA ASN A 585 -42.43 2.57 -24.48
C ASN A 585 -43.15 1.21 -24.33
N SER A 586 -42.41 0.11 -24.16
CA SER A 586 -42.99 -1.20 -23.88
C SER A 586 -43.59 -1.23 -22.47
N VAL A 587 -44.92 -1.29 -22.39
CA VAL A 587 -45.68 -1.37 -21.14
C VAL A 587 -45.43 -2.73 -20.48
N GLU A 588 -44.44 -2.79 -19.61
CA GLU A 588 -44.44 -3.48 -18.32
C GLU A 588 -43.12 -3.16 -17.61
N ALA A 589 -43.19 -2.32 -16.58
CA ALA A 589 -42.09 -2.22 -15.62
C ALA A 589 -41.89 -3.63 -15.02
N PRO A 590 -40.66 -4.18 -15.00
CA PRO A 590 -40.44 -5.50 -14.42
C PRO A 590 -40.95 -5.51 -12.96
N PRO A 591 -41.58 -6.60 -12.49
CA PRO A 591 -42.05 -6.65 -11.12
C PRO A 591 -40.87 -6.45 -10.17
N THR A 592 -40.93 -5.36 -9.40
CA THR A 592 -40.06 -5.07 -8.25
C THR A 592 -40.51 -5.81 -7.00
N GLU A 593 -41.59 -6.58 -7.12
CA GLU A 593 -42.13 -7.41 -6.03
C GLU A 593 -41.29 -8.67 -5.84
N PRO A 594 -41.08 -9.09 -4.59
CA PRO A 594 -40.38 -10.33 -4.31
C PRO A 594 -41.18 -11.54 -4.82
N GLU A 595 -40.47 -12.50 -5.39
CA GLU A 595 -41.01 -13.78 -5.83
C GLU A 595 -41.57 -14.55 -4.64
N ARG A 596 -42.81 -15.05 -4.77
CA ARG A 596 -43.43 -15.89 -3.75
C ARG A 596 -42.82 -17.29 -3.80
N VAL A 597 -42.01 -17.63 -2.82
CA VAL A 597 -41.46 -18.98 -2.66
C VAL A 597 -42.47 -19.90 -1.97
N VAL A 598 -42.76 -21.05 -2.58
CA VAL A 598 -43.62 -22.11 -2.02
C VAL A 598 -42.75 -23.32 -1.68
N GLY A 599 -42.75 -23.74 -0.42
CA GLY A 599 -41.98 -24.90 0.07
C GLY A 599 -40.99 -24.55 1.17
N GLU A 600 -40.20 -25.54 1.61
CA GLU A 600 -39.19 -25.36 2.67
C GLU A 600 -37.87 -24.79 2.15
N HIS A 601 -37.55 -25.03 0.87
CA HIS A 601 -36.29 -24.65 0.26
C HIS A 601 -36.50 -24.13 -1.17
N PHE A 602 -35.62 -23.25 -1.61
CA PHE A 602 -35.50 -22.82 -3.01
C PHE A 602 -34.03 -22.73 -3.40
N THR A 603 -33.72 -22.79 -4.69
CA THR A 603 -32.34 -22.73 -5.19
C THR A 603 -32.17 -21.56 -6.14
N ILE A 604 -31.14 -20.75 -5.93
CA ILE A 604 -30.75 -19.66 -6.83
C ILE A 604 -29.58 -20.07 -7.71
N GLY A 605 -29.51 -19.51 -8.91
CA GLY A 605 -28.50 -19.84 -9.93
C GLY A 605 -28.97 -20.95 -10.88
N ARG A 606 -28.22 -21.14 -11.99
CA ARG A 606 -28.63 -22.04 -13.08
C ARG A 606 -27.82 -23.35 -13.11
N PRO A 607 -28.39 -24.44 -13.65
CA PRO A 607 -27.63 -25.67 -13.89
C PRO A 607 -26.40 -25.38 -14.76
N GLY A 608 -25.25 -26.00 -14.41
CA GLY A 608 -23.97 -25.77 -15.08
C GLY A 608 -23.15 -24.59 -14.52
N SER A 609 -23.67 -23.85 -13.54
CA SER A 609 -22.94 -22.84 -12.77
C SER A 609 -23.02 -23.13 -11.26
N MET A 610 -22.39 -22.28 -10.45
CA MET A 610 -22.61 -22.29 -9.01
C MET A 610 -24.09 -22.04 -8.69
N ARG A 611 -24.65 -22.81 -7.75
CA ARG A 611 -26.01 -22.65 -7.21
C ARG A 611 -26.03 -22.78 -5.70
N LEU A 612 -27.05 -22.19 -5.08
CA LEU A 612 -27.17 -22.13 -3.62
C LEU A 612 -28.60 -22.44 -3.22
N THR A 613 -28.79 -23.47 -2.40
CA THR A 613 -30.09 -23.79 -1.83
C THR A 613 -30.28 -23.02 -0.53
N MET A 614 -31.35 -22.24 -0.48
CA MET A 614 -31.77 -21.43 0.66
C MET A 614 -32.89 -22.15 1.40
N ASN A 615 -32.88 -22.07 2.74
CA ASN A 615 -34.01 -22.49 3.56
C ASN A 615 -34.96 -21.30 3.75
N VAL A 616 -36.25 -21.49 3.46
CA VAL A 616 -37.26 -20.42 3.52
C VAL A 616 -37.55 -19.99 4.95
N ARG A 617 -37.48 -20.91 5.93
CA ARG A 617 -37.78 -20.62 7.34
C ARG A 617 -36.64 -19.87 8.02
N THR A 618 -35.40 -20.31 7.81
CA THR A 618 -34.23 -19.67 8.43
C THR A 618 -33.68 -18.54 7.60
N GLY A 619 -33.99 -18.47 6.31
CA GLY A 619 -33.41 -17.48 5.39
C GLY A 619 -31.92 -17.70 5.08
N LEU A 620 -31.31 -18.79 5.57
CA LEU A 620 -29.88 -19.08 5.41
C LEU A 620 -29.64 -20.10 4.27
N PRO A 621 -28.46 -20.05 3.63
CA PRO A 621 -28.08 -21.09 2.70
C PRO A 621 -27.79 -22.40 3.45
N THR A 622 -28.07 -23.52 2.77
CA THR A 622 -28.00 -24.89 3.33
C THR A 622 -27.20 -25.85 2.46
N ARG A 623 -27.17 -25.66 1.14
CA ARG A 623 -26.44 -26.51 0.20
C ARG A 623 -25.76 -25.68 -0.87
N LEU A 624 -24.50 -26.04 -1.15
CA LEU A 624 -23.73 -25.49 -2.25
C LEU A 624 -23.74 -26.48 -3.42
N HIS A 625 -23.92 -25.97 -4.63
CA HIS A 625 -23.84 -26.75 -5.86
C HIS A 625 -22.84 -26.06 -6.80
N GLY A 626 -22.07 -26.83 -7.55
CA GLY A 626 -21.10 -26.31 -8.51
C GLY A 626 -20.72 -27.36 -9.53
N PRO A 627 -20.26 -26.97 -10.72
CA PRO A 627 -19.84 -27.91 -11.76
C PRO A 627 -18.64 -28.77 -11.32
N ASP A 628 -17.76 -28.20 -10.50
CA ASP A 628 -16.54 -28.87 -10.01
C ASP A 628 -16.72 -29.54 -8.65
N LEU A 629 -17.92 -29.48 -8.07
CA LEU A 629 -18.22 -30.16 -6.82
C LEU A 629 -18.73 -31.58 -7.12
N SER A 630 -17.96 -32.59 -6.70
CA SER A 630 -18.36 -34.01 -6.86
C SER A 630 -19.64 -34.34 -6.07
N ASP A 631 -19.86 -33.63 -4.97
CA ASP A 631 -21.02 -33.74 -4.09
C ASP A 631 -21.73 -32.38 -3.94
N THR A 632 -22.91 -32.39 -3.31
CA THR A 632 -23.61 -31.16 -2.91
C THR A 632 -23.47 -30.96 -1.41
N PRO A 633 -22.34 -30.41 -0.92
CA PRO A 633 -22.04 -30.36 0.50
C PRO A 633 -23.05 -29.51 1.28
N ASN A 634 -23.20 -29.82 2.57
CA ASN A 634 -23.89 -28.95 3.49
C ASN A 634 -23.07 -27.66 3.63
N PHE A 635 -23.77 -26.55 3.49
CA PHE A 635 -23.17 -25.24 3.45
C PHE A 635 -23.97 -24.27 4.30
N GLN A 636 -23.28 -23.46 5.08
CA GLN A 636 -23.89 -22.39 5.85
C GLN A 636 -23.04 -21.13 5.73
N GLN A 637 -23.71 -20.00 5.51
CA GLN A 637 -23.14 -18.67 5.68
C GLN A 637 -24.00 -17.90 6.67
N SER A 638 -23.37 -17.26 7.65
CA SER A 638 -24.04 -16.37 8.59
C SER A 638 -23.05 -15.33 9.15
N PHE A 639 -23.58 -14.38 9.92
CA PHE A 639 -22.81 -13.35 10.59
C PHE A 639 -22.74 -13.59 12.10
N CYS A 640 -21.57 -13.38 12.66
CA CYS A 640 -21.35 -13.33 14.10
C CYS A 640 -20.35 -12.21 14.42
N TYR A 641 -20.26 -11.79 15.68
CA TYR A 641 -19.28 -10.79 16.11
C TYR A 641 -18.55 -11.24 17.37
N TYR A 642 -17.30 -10.80 17.51
CA TYR A 642 -16.57 -10.89 18.77
C TYR A 642 -16.78 -9.62 19.58
N GLN A 643 -16.92 -9.77 20.90
CA GLN A 643 -16.82 -8.62 21.80
C GLN A 643 -15.34 -8.25 21.98
N SER A 644 -15.01 -6.98 21.81
CA SER A 644 -13.66 -6.47 22.01
C SER A 644 -13.28 -6.50 23.49
N ALA A 645 -12.07 -6.98 23.81
CA ALA A 645 -11.53 -6.90 25.17
C ALA A 645 -11.24 -5.44 25.56
N VAL A 646 -11.53 -5.12 26.83
CA VAL A 646 -11.30 -3.80 27.44
C VAL A 646 -10.37 -3.97 28.63
N GLY A 647 -9.32 -3.17 28.67
CA GLY A 647 -8.37 -3.09 29.78
C GLY A 647 -7.62 -1.76 29.78
N ASP A 648 -6.54 -1.67 30.56
CA ASP A 648 -5.75 -0.43 30.75
C ASP A 648 -4.56 -0.30 29.79
N ASN A 649 -4.18 -1.38 29.09
CA ASN A 649 -2.96 -1.48 28.29
C ASN A 649 -1.65 -1.24 29.08
N GLU A 650 -1.66 -1.31 30.42
CA GLU A 650 -0.46 -1.18 31.25
C GLU A 650 0.38 -2.46 31.20
N GLU A 651 -0.26 -3.62 31.09
CA GLU A 651 0.39 -4.92 31.06
C GLU A 651 -0.25 -5.89 30.05
N PRO A 652 0.49 -6.91 29.56
CA PRO A 652 0.00 -7.82 28.50
C PRO A 652 -1.37 -8.46 28.77
N LYS A 653 -1.65 -8.87 30.01
CA LYS A 653 -2.96 -9.48 30.37
C LYS A 653 -4.13 -8.48 30.32
N ASN A 654 -3.87 -7.17 30.35
CA ASN A 654 -4.88 -6.10 30.32
C ASN A 654 -4.91 -5.33 28.98
N ARG A 655 -4.34 -5.92 27.92
CA ARG A 655 -4.38 -5.34 26.56
C ARG A 655 -5.81 -5.21 26.04
N SER A 656 -6.16 -4.06 25.49
CA SER A 656 -7.46 -3.87 24.83
C SER A 656 -7.38 -4.29 23.37
N SER A 657 -8.52 -4.69 22.80
CA SER A 657 -8.67 -4.67 21.34
C SER A 657 -8.67 -3.20 20.85
N GLY A 658 -8.18 -2.94 19.65
CA GLY A 658 -8.07 -1.59 19.12
C GLY A 658 -7.75 -1.56 17.63
N ALA A 659 -7.26 -0.42 17.13
CA ALA A 659 -6.93 -0.27 15.72
C ALA A 659 -5.87 -1.28 15.24
N TYR A 660 -4.89 -1.57 16.09
CA TYR A 660 -3.80 -2.52 15.81
C TYR A 660 -4.16 -3.96 16.21
N ILE A 661 -4.50 -4.13 17.49
CA ILE A 661 -4.64 -5.44 18.14
C ILE A 661 -6.06 -5.96 18.02
N PHE A 662 -6.21 -7.22 17.60
CA PHE A 662 -7.46 -7.96 17.76
C PHE A 662 -7.35 -8.84 19.00
N ARG A 663 -8.11 -8.49 20.04
CA ARG A 663 -8.23 -9.31 21.26
C ARG A 663 -9.71 -9.53 21.59
N PRO A 664 -10.29 -10.69 21.20
CA PRO A 664 -11.67 -11.00 21.54
C PRO A 664 -11.81 -11.38 23.02
N ASN A 665 -12.90 -10.95 23.65
CA ASN A 665 -13.30 -11.31 25.01
C ASN A 665 -14.45 -12.34 25.05
N SER A 666 -14.92 -12.79 23.89
CA SER A 666 -16.02 -13.73 23.75
C SER A 666 -15.72 -14.74 22.65
N SER A 667 -16.45 -15.86 22.65
CA SER A 667 -16.68 -16.60 21.41
C SER A 667 -17.49 -15.75 20.42
N CYS A 668 -17.51 -16.13 19.14
CA CYS A 668 -18.29 -15.39 18.14
C CYS A 668 -19.80 -15.50 18.43
N ILE A 669 -20.46 -14.37 18.69
CA ILE A 669 -21.88 -14.27 19.02
C ILE A 669 -22.67 -14.08 17.73
N MET A 670 -23.60 -14.98 17.43
CA MET A 670 -24.41 -14.92 16.21
C MET A 670 -25.27 -13.65 16.18
N VAL A 671 -25.29 -12.93 15.05
CA VAL A 671 -26.10 -11.71 14.89
C VAL A 671 -27.59 -12.06 14.89
N ASN A 672 -27.98 -13.02 14.04
CA ASN A 672 -29.34 -13.54 13.95
C ASN A 672 -29.32 -14.89 13.22
N ALA A 673 -30.04 -15.89 13.74
CA ALA A 673 -30.17 -17.22 13.12
C ALA A 673 -31.28 -17.29 12.06
N GLN A 674 -32.17 -16.30 12.00
CA GLN A 674 -33.33 -16.23 11.12
C GLN A 674 -33.46 -14.82 10.51
N PRO A 675 -32.54 -14.40 9.61
CA PRO A 675 -32.69 -13.17 8.86
C PRO A 675 -33.99 -13.18 8.03
N THR A 676 -34.62 -12.01 7.86
CA THR A 676 -35.72 -11.89 6.91
C THR A 676 -35.18 -11.86 5.49
N ILE A 677 -35.92 -12.42 4.53
CA ILE A 677 -35.49 -12.52 3.14
C ILE A 677 -36.50 -11.95 2.15
N LYS A 678 -36.00 -11.34 1.07
CA LYS A 678 -36.76 -11.03 -0.15
C LYS A 678 -36.01 -11.65 -1.34
N TYR A 679 -36.71 -12.46 -2.13
CA TYR A 679 -36.13 -13.14 -3.30
C TYR A 679 -36.59 -12.45 -4.58
N TYR A 680 -35.64 -12.06 -5.44
CA TYR A 680 -35.91 -11.46 -6.73
C TYR A 680 -35.35 -12.34 -7.84
N LYS A 681 -36.23 -12.78 -8.74
CA LYS A 681 -35.88 -13.68 -9.83
C LYS A 681 -35.94 -12.93 -11.15
N GLY A 682 -34.87 -13.02 -11.95
CA GLY A 682 -34.86 -12.38 -13.26
C GLY A 682 -34.02 -13.10 -14.32
N PRO A 683 -34.07 -12.61 -15.57
CA PRO A 683 -33.41 -13.26 -16.70
C PRO A 683 -31.88 -13.12 -16.69
N LEU A 684 -31.34 -12.13 -15.96
CA LEU A 684 -29.93 -11.78 -15.88
C LEU A 684 -29.29 -12.09 -14.52
N VAL A 685 -30.02 -11.81 -13.45
CA VAL A 685 -29.56 -12.02 -12.07
C VAL A 685 -30.73 -12.48 -11.19
N GLU A 686 -30.43 -13.38 -10.27
CA GLU A 686 -31.28 -13.72 -9.14
C GLU A 686 -30.66 -13.16 -7.86
N GLU A 687 -31.46 -12.51 -7.01
CA GLU A 687 -30.99 -11.88 -5.78
C GLU A 687 -31.78 -12.36 -4.55
N VAL A 688 -31.08 -12.61 -3.45
CA VAL A 688 -31.69 -12.80 -2.14
C VAL A 688 -31.21 -11.70 -1.21
N HIS A 689 -32.11 -10.79 -0.87
CA HIS A 689 -31.85 -9.71 0.08
C HIS A 689 -32.13 -10.24 1.48
N GLN A 690 -31.12 -10.31 2.33
CA GLN A 690 -31.18 -10.79 3.71
C GLN A 690 -30.99 -9.62 4.69
N GLN A 691 -31.90 -9.47 5.65
CA GLN A 691 -31.75 -8.53 6.77
C GLN A 691 -31.51 -9.32 8.07
N PHE A 692 -30.28 -9.26 8.59
CA PHE A 692 -29.91 -9.97 9.82
C PHE A 692 -30.28 -9.16 11.07
N SER A 693 -30.03 -7.85 11.07
CA SER A 693 -30.33 -6.93 12.17
C SER A 693 -30.54 -5.52 11.62
N SER A 694 -30.79 -4.52 12.46
CA SER A 694 -30.85 -3.11 12.03
C SER A 694 -29.53 -2.56 11.47
N TRP A 695 -28.41 -3.26 11.66
CA TRP A 695 -27.06 -2.81 11.31
C TRP A 695 -26.26 -3.83 10.47
N VAL A 696 -26.86 -4.98 10.12
CA VAL A 696 -26.26 -5.99 9.23
C VAL A 696 -27.27 -6.45 8.20
N SER A 697 -26.94 -6.28 6.93
CA SER A 697 -27.71 -6.78 5.79
C SER A 697 -26.78 -7.34 4.72
N GLN A 698 -27.31 -8.20 3.85
CA GLN A 698 -26.57 -8.82 2.77
C GLN A 698 -27.48 -9.02 1.55
N VAL A 699 -26.91 -8.89 0.35
CA VAL A 699 -27.53 -9.31 -0.91
C VAL A 699 -26.67 -10.42 -1.50
N ILE A 700 -27.26 -11.61 -1.66
CA ILE A 700 -26.64 -12.72 -2.37
C ILE A 700 -27.08 -12.64 -3.82
N ARG A 701 -26.13 -12.62 -4.77
CA ARG A 701 -26.41 -12.51 -6.22
C ARG A 701 -25.88 -13.72 -6.98
N ALA A 702 -26.75 -14.28 -7.83
CA ALA A 702 -26.39 -15.29 -8.80
C ALA A 702 -26.58 -14.71 -10.21
N TYR A 703 -25.48 -14.26 -10.81
CA TYR A 703 -25.45 -13.73 -12.16
C TYR A 703 -25.47 -14.85 -13.21
N ARG A 704 -26.20 -14.65 -14.30
CA ARG A 704 -26.32 -15.66 -15.35
C ARG A 704 -25.01 -15.81 -16.13
N GLY A 705 -24.49 -17.04 -16.16
CA GLY A 705 -23.28 -17.37 -16.91
C GLY A 705 -21.99 -16.95 -16.22
N GLU A 706 -22.05 -16.59 -14.93
CA GLU A 706 -20.89 -16.47 -14.05
C GLU A 706 -20.77 -17.75 -13.21
N ASP A 707 -19.54 -18.11 -12.87
CA ASP A 707 -19.14 -19.33 -12.14
C ASP A 707 -18.95 -19.08 -10.63
N HIS A 708 -19.42 -17.95 -10.12
CA HIS A 708 -19.31 -17.55 -8.72
C HIS A 708 -20.61 -16.90 -8.24
N MET A 709 -20.71 -16.72 -6.93
CA MET A 709 -21.79 -15.97 -6.30
C MET A 709 -21.23 -14.75 -5.57
N GLU A 710 -21.94 -13.64 -5.64
CA GLU A 710 -21.57 -12.44 -4.91
C GLU A 710 -22.36 -12.36 -3.61
N PHE A 711 -21.64 -12.29 -2.48
CA PHE A 711 -22.20 -11.97 -1.18
C PHE A 711 -21.84 -10.51 -0.89
N ASN A 712 -22.78 -9.59 -1.07
CA ASN A 712 -22.54 -8.17 -0.86
C ASN A 712 -23.19 -7.74 0.46
N TRP A 713 -22.39 -7.38 1.45
CA TRP A 713 -22.87 -7.01 2.78
C TRP A 713 -22.76 -5.51 3.05
N MET A 714 -23.68 -5.02 3.88
CA MET A 714 -23.66 -3.67 4.43
C MET A 714 -23.75 -3.75 5.95
N VAL A 715 -22.81 -3.07 6.60
CA VAL A 715 -22.61 -3.11 8.05
C VAL A 715 -22.56 -1.69 8.57
N GLY A 716 -23.42 -1.38 9.54
CA GLY A 716 -23.39 -0.12 10.27
C GLY A 716 -24.77 0.50 10.53
N PRO A 717 -24.86 1.42 11.51
CA PRO A 717 -23.82 1.72 12.50
C PRO A 717 -23.67 0.54 13.48
N VAL A 718 -22.43 0.13 13.78
CA VAL A 718 -22.17 -0.96 14.74
C VAL A 718 -22.62 -0.50 16.13
N PRO A 719 -23.56 -1.21 16.80
CA PRO A 719 -24.11 -0.73 18.06
C PRO A 719 -23.10 -0.89 19.19
N ILE A 720 -22.83 0.20 19.90
CA ILE A 720 -21.91 0.25 21.06
C ILE A 720 -22.56 0.87 22.29
N SER A 721 -23.89 1.08 22.28
CA SER A 721 -24.64 1.65 23.41
C SER A 721 -24.63 0.76 24.66
N ASP A 722 -24.34 -0.52 24.49
CA ASP A 722 -24.11 -1.49 25.56
C ASP A 722 -22.67 -1.44 26.13
N GLN A 723 -21.86 -0.47 25.68
CA GLN A 723 -20.45 -0.26 26.09
C GLN A 723 -19.48 -1.37 25.66
N PHE A 724 -19.90 -2.28 24.78
CA PHE A 724 -19.02 -3.33 24.23
C PHE A 724 -18.70 -3.06 22.76
N GLY A 725 -17.40 -2.95 22.46
CA GLY A 725 -16.91 -3.00 21.08
C GLY A 725 -17.29 -4.32 20.40
N LYS A 726 -17.59 -4.27 19.10
CA LYS A 726 -18.03 -5.43 18.32
C LYS A 726 -17.27 -5.51 17.02
N GLU A 727 -16.71 -6.69 16.76
CA GLU A 727 -15.90 -6.99 15.59
C GLU A 727 -16.62 -8.05 14.77
N LEU A 728 -17.31 -7.62 13.71
CA LEU A 728 -18.18 -8.47 12.90
C LEU A 728 -17.40 -9.36 11.93
N VAL A 729 -17.84 -10.61 11.80
CA VAL A 729 -17.29 -11.61 10.89
C VAL A 729 -18.43 -12.25 10.08
N THR A 730 -18.22 -12.39 8.78
CA THR A 730 -19.00 -13.33 7.95
C THR A 730 -18.31 -14.69 7.99
N ARG A 731 -19.06 -15.75 8.29
CA ARG A 731 -18.52 -17.10 8.41
C ARG A 731 -19.16 -18.02 7.39
N TYR A 732 -18.33 -18.63 6.56
CA TYR A 732 -18.69 -19.70 5.64
C TYR A 732 -18.30 -21.04 6.24
N THR A 733 -19.21 -22.00 6.28
CA THR A 733 -19.00 -23.35 6.81
C THR A 733 -19.37 -24.37 5.74
N VAL A 734 -18.41 -25.20 5.34
CA VAL A 734 -18.61 -26.37 4.48
C VAL A 734 -18.33 -27.59 5.36
N TYR A 735 -19.36 -28.34 5.72
CA TYR A 735 -19.26 -29.34 6.79
C TYR A 735 -18.41 -30.56 6.39
N GLU A 736 -18.38 -30.88 5.10
CA GLU A 736 -17.69 -32.04 4.55
C GLU A 736 -16.22 -31.75 4.19
N MET A 737 -15.75 -30.51 4.31
CA MET A 737 -14.39 -30.14 3.96
C MET A 737 -13.41 -30.45 5.10
N ALA A 738 -12.64 -31.53 4.96
CA ALA A 738 -11.61 -31.92 5.93
C ALA A 738 -10.29 -31.18 5.68
N THR A 739 -10.18 -29.93 6.14
CA THR A 739 -8.99 -29.09 5.91
C THR A 739 -7.77 -29.45 6.77
N ASN A 740 -7.95 -30.25 7.83
CA ASN A 740 -6.90 -30.60 8.80
C ASN A 740 -6.13 -29.36 9.32
N ALA A 741 -6.87 -28.32 9.72
CA ALA A 741 -6.36 -27.03 10.18
C ALA A 741 -5.49 -26.25 9.16
N THR A 742 -5.49 -26.64 7.89
CA THR A 742 -4.82 -25.90 6.81
C THR A 742 -5.80 -24.95 6.13
N PHE A 743 -5.35 -23.73 5.85
CA PHE A 743 -6.07 -22.76 5.03
C PHE A 743 -5.04 -21.92 4.26
N TYR A 744 -5.50 -21.21 3.22
CA TYR A 744 -4.63 -20.42 2.36
C TYR A 744 -5.12 -18.97 2.35
N THR A 745 -4.16 -18.05 2.44
CA THR A 745 -4.34 -16.60 2.30
C THR A 745 -3.27 -16.09 1.35
N ASP A 746 -3.58 -15.11 0.52
CA ASP A 746 -2.59 -14.50 -0.38
C ASP A 746 -1.58 -13.63 0.38
N SER A 747 -0.38 -13.47 -0.20
CA SER A 747 0.55 -12.39 0.14
C SER A 747 0.36 -11.23 -0.84
N ASN A 748 -0.28 -10.14 -0.40
CA ASN A 748 -0.44 -8.87 -1.14
C ASN A 748 -1.12 -9.02 -2.52
N GLY A 749 -2.05 -9.96 -2.67
CA GLY A 749 -2.72 -10.30 -3.92
C GLY A 749 -1.92 -11.23 -4.84
N ARG A 750 -0.89 -11.90 -4.32
CA ARG A 750 -0.07 -12.90 -5.04
C ARG A 750 0.01 -14.22 -4.26
N GLU A 751 1.18 -14.86 -4.27
CA GLU A 751 1.44 -16.24 -3.80
C GLU A 751 1.00 -16.51 -2.37
#